data_AF-A0A0R2DYN0-F1
#
_entry.id   AF-A0A0R2DYN0-F1
#
_cell.length_a   1.000
_cell.length_b   1.000
_cell.length_c   1.000
_cell.angle_alpha   90.00
_cell.angle_beta   90.00
_cell.angle_gamma   90.00
#
_symmetry.space_group_name_H-M   'P 1'
#
loop_
_entity.id
_entity.type
_entity.pdbx_description
1 polymer ?
#
loop_
_entity_poly.entity_id
_entity_poly.type
_entity_poly.pdbx_seq_one_letter_code
_entity_poly.pdbx_strand_id
1 'polypeptide(L)'
;MFYDKDGNGYIAQMNLTRTIDVSGNISISGTIFNGDDVLQNIGYGWSFKFQDEKYIISYTKLNDEDNTVEFDAVHKFLWDFSKSVFYESWTGSHTFEAYLSALFSGSGYTYDLQTTVAAFEKDNWGMKNKADLLSDIISDAGVELEISNLKVTIKAQIGSDLTSIARYGINLSDLIEENNISNFATHGKGFGAYYDEDDTSKGRLEVEYTSDLAETYGILDLDPIVDERYTISANLLAAVKTGVDATFAVSVSLNMYDLENAGYPNYDSPQVGDWILAIDEKLNFKRKVRIIKLEEEFDANEKRIGYTVTAGDLSQAEQLQSAQVSATNAIQQLQQDVITVYYSANGKNRTFTGTDDPNTLGLTDLISGDLYWRTNGDKKELWIYDGTRWNQEVSDATGVEISENIATAMADADTAKQNANTAVETANTAISKAQIAIDSADDTADQLTNVSAVANQAKVDSATSLSNSATAMSNATTALSTADSALSKSTANSSSITTINTSIDDINGTLSTKANQTDLDKLTGRVTTSETNITQNAKDIALKANTSDVNTLTSRVSTAESAITVNANAIALKANTTDVNTLTGRVSTAESAITVNANAINTKVSSSDVQNMLTSGGYATQTWTTTQINTTASGINATISNVQTQVTNSAVGTNLLLNTSDYSDNWIWSVYPTIDKSQTPNILHYPSTTVSGSQTSDIVQQSIGTILQSSTTYTASFYAKGTGSFTFYCYANESIK
;
A
#
# COMPACT_ATOMS: atom_id res chain seq x y z
N MET A 1 13.66 -17.35 52.50
CA MET A 1 14.38 -17.47 51.21
C MET A 1 13.37 -17.28 50.07
N PHE A 2 13.64 -16.37 49.16
CA PHE A 2 12.87 -16.17 47.93
C PHE A 2 13.51 -16.94 46.78
N TYR A 3 12.71 -17.30 45.78
CA TYR A 3 13.16 -18.03 44.61
C TYR A 3 12.59 -17.34 43.37
N ASP A 4 13.44 -17.05 42.39
CA ASP A 4 13.00 -16.55 41.09
C ASP A 4 12.31 -17.66 40.27
N LYS A 5 11.83 -17.28 39.08
CA LYS A 5 11.18 -18.19 38.14
C LYS A 5 12.05 -19.37 37.68
N ASP A 6 13.37 -19.24 37.77
CA ASP A 6 14.35 -20.26 37.36
C ASP A 6 14.78 -21.13 38.56
N GLY A 7 14.30 -20.82 39.77
CA GLY A 7 14.58 -21.54 41.01
C GLY A 7 15.85 -21.08 41.72
N ASN A 8 16.49 -19.99 41.29
CA ASN A 8 17.63 -19.43 42.01
C ASN A 8 17.15 -18.76 43.29
N GLY A 9 17.86 -19.02 44.39
CA GLY A 9 17.46 -18.55 45.71
C GLY A 9 18.11 -17.22 46.09
N TYR A 10 17.34 -16.32 46.69
CA TYR A 10 17.75 -15.00 47.16
C TYR A 10 17.29 -14.78 48.61
N ILE A 11 18.08 -14.05 49.39
CA ILE A 11 17.77 -13.73 50.78
C ILE A 11 17.16 -12.33 50.83
N ALA A 12 16.04 -12.21 51.52
CA ALA A 12 15.40 -10.94 51.84
C ALA A 12 14.73 -11.03 53.21
N GLN A 13 14.53 -9.87 53.85
CA GLN A 13 13.78 -9.74 55.09
C GLN A 13 12.43 -9.09 54.80
N MET A 14 11.40 -9.62 55.44
CA MET A 14 10.02 -9.16 55.31
C MET A 14 9.30 -9.28 56.64
N ASN A 15 8.32 -8.43 56.86
CA ASN A 15 7.24 -8.71 57.81
C ASN A 15 6.05 -9.22 56.99
N LEU A 16 5.30 -10.16 57.54
CA LEU A 16 4.19 -10.77 56.83
C LEU A 16 2.99 -11.02 57.74
N THR A 17 1.82 -11.03 57.12
CA THR A 17 0.56 -11.47 57.72
C THR A 17 0.08 -12.69 56.94
N ARG A 18 -0.13 -13.81 57.63
CA ARG A 18 -0.70 -15.03 57.06
C ARG A 18 -2.19 -15.09 57.37
N THR A 19 -3.02 -15.28 56.35
CA THR A 19 -4.46 -15.45 56.49
C THR A 19 -4.84 -16.87 56.14
N ILE A 20 -5.61 -17.53 57.00
CA ILE A 20 -6.13 -18.89 56.83
C ILE A 20 -7.63 -18.88 57.17
N ASP A 21 -8.46 -19.58 56.39
CA ASP A 21 -9.87 -19.80 56.70
C ASP A 21 -10.29 -21.28 56.63
N VAL A 22 -11.48 -21.60 57.16
CA VAL A 22 -12.03 -22.98 57.21
C VAL A 22 -12.33 -23.56 55.82
N SER A 23 -12.49 -22.69 54.82
CA SER A 23 -12.70 -23.07 53.42
C SER A 23 -11.40 -23.51 52.74
N GLY A 24 -10.26 -23.34 53.41
CA GLY A 24 -8.93 -23.69 52.90
C GLY A 24 -8.27 -22.59 52.10
N ASN A 25 -8.74 -21.34 52.17
CA ASN A 25 -7.98 -20.23 51.61
C ASN A 25 -6.76 -19.95 52.50
N ILE A 26 -5.60 -19.88 51.87
CA ILE A 26 -4.32 -19.59 52.52
C ILE A 26 -3.58 -18.56 51.68
N SER A 27 -3.39 -17.37 52.24
CA SER A 27 -2.66 -16.27 51.63
C SER A 27 -1.68 -15.63 52.60
N ILE A 28 -0.70 -14.94 52.05
CA ILE A 28 0.25 -14.11 52.79
C ILE A 28 0.31 -12.75 52.12
N SER A 29 0.22 -11.69 52.90
CA SER A 29 0.59 -10.33 52.48
C SER A 29 1.74 -9.83 53.34
N GLY A 30 2.47 -8.81 52.88
CA GLY A 30 3.56 -8.27 53.68
C GLY A 30 4.39 -7.22 52.97
N THR A 31 5.47 -6.83 53.63
CA THR A 31 6.41 -5.81 53.14
C THR A 31 7.83 -6.34 53.22
N ILE A 32 8.50 -6.38 52.06
CA ILE A 32 9.93 -6.66 51.94
C ILE A 32 10.69 -5.34 52.09
N PHE A 33 11.66 -5.30 53.00
CA PHE A 33 12.39 -4.07 53.33
C PHE A 33 13.92 -4.24 53.30
N ASN A 34 14.42 -5.45 53.03
CA ASN A 34 15.85 -5.70 52.87
C ASN A 34 16.09 -6.87 51.91
N GLY A 35 17.13 -6.79 51.07
CA GLY A 35 17.49 -7.79 50.07
C GLY A 35 17.42 -7.25 48.65
N ASP A 36 18.51 -6.60 48.20
CA ASP A 36 18.57 -5.84 46.95
C ASP A 36 18.12 -6.61 45.71
N ASP A 37 18.54 -7.87 45.56
CA ASP A 37 18.17 -8.70 44.42
C ASP A 37 16.66 -8.93 44.36
N VAL A 38 16.02 -9.13 45.51
CA VAL A 38 14.57 -9.34 45.61
C VAL A 38 13.84 -8.03 45.39
N LEU A 39 14.24 -6.95 46.06
CA LEU A 39 13.60 -5.63 45.94
C LEU A 39 13.59 -5.12 44.49
N GLN A 40 14.65 -5.38 43.72
CA GLN A 40 14.78 -4.89 42.35
C GLN A 40 14.10 -5.77 41.30
N ASN A 41 13.99 -7.09 41.55
CA ASN A 41 13.63 -8.06 40.51
C ASN A 41 12.40 -8.91 40.82
N ILE A 42 11.81 -8.79 42.03
CA ILE A 42 10.61 -9.54 42.39
C ILE A 42 9.46 -9.24 41.42
N GLY A 43 8.76 -10.29 41.02
CA GLY A 43 7.67 -10.18 40.06
C GLY A 43 7.12 -11.54 39.68
N TYR A 44 6.62 -11.67 38.45
CA TYR A 44 5.98 -12.89 37.97
C TYR A 44 6.89 -14.13 38.10
N GLY A 45 6.34 -15.21 38.65
CA GLY A 45 7.03 -16.49 38.81
C GLY A 45 7.91 -16.58 40.06
N TRP A 46 8.03 -15.49 40.83
CA TRP A 46 8.71 -15.54 42.12
C TRP A 46 7.88 -16.28 43.17
N SER A 47 8.59 -16.87 44.12
CA SER A 47 8.00 -17.62 45.22
C SER A 47 8.88 -17.53 46.46
N PHE A 48 8.35 -17.89 47.62
CA PHE A 48 9.16 -18.06 48.83
C PHE A 48 8.65 -19.27 49.61
N LYS A 49 9.49 -19.72 50.56
CA LYS A 49 9.10 -20.71 51.55
C LYS A 49 8.90 -20.04 52.90
N PHE A 50 7.82 -20.40 53.58
CA PHE A 50 7.52 -19.97 54.94
C PHE A 50 6.95 -21.17 55.69
N GLN A 51 7.56 -21.53 56.84
CA GLN A 51 7.19 -22.71 57.64
C GLN A 51 7.03 -23.99 56.80
N ASP A 52 8.03 -24.29 55.97
CA ASP A 52 8.08 -25.43 55.04
C ASP A 52 7.02 -25.47 53.92
N GLU A 53 6.12 -24.50 53.85
CA GLU A 53 5.14 -24.36 52.77
C GLU A 53 5.61 -23.36 51.72
N LYS A 54 5.21 -23.59 50.46
CA LYS A 54 5.61 -22.74 49.32
C LYS A 54 4.48 -21.78 48.95
N TYR A 55 4.81 -20.50 48.82
CA TYR A 55 3.90 -19.43 48.43
C TYR A 55 4.36 -18.79 47.12
N ILE A 56 3.42 -18.49 46.23
CA ILE A 56 3.67 -17.87 44.92
C ILE A 56 3.27 -16.41 44.99
N ILE A 57 4.16 -15.51 44.58
CA ILE A 57 3.89 -14.09 44.52
C ILE A 57 2.80 -13.82 43.47
N SER A 58 1.69 -13.23 43.91
CA SER A 58 0.54 -12.88 43.06
C SER A 58 0.46 -11.38 42.79
N TYR A 59 1.01 -10.55 43.68
CA TYR A 59 1.01 -9.10 43.57
C TYR A 59 2.27 -8.50 44.19
N THR A 60 2.72 -7.38 43.63
CA THR A 60 3.83 -6.58 44.15
C THR A 60 3.58 -5.10 43.88
N LYS A 61 3.88 -4.24 44.85
CA LYS A 61 3.86 -2.79 44.74
C LYS A 61 5.15 -2.21 45.30
N LEU A 62 5.90 -1.53 44.45
CA LEU A 62 7.16 -0.88 44.81
C LEU A 62 6.87 0.50 45.40
N ASN A 63 7.52 0.83 46.50
CA ASN A 63 7.50 2.14 47.12
C ASN A 63 8.88 2.81 46.98
N ASP A 64 8.93 3.96 46.33
CA ASP A 64 10.16 4.71 46.08
C ASP A 64 10.59 5.58 47.27
N GLU A 65 9.67 5.89 48.19
CA GLU A 65 9.95 6.74 49.35
C GLU A 65 10.80 6.02 50.41
N ASP A 66 10.51 4.74 50.67
CA ASP A 66 11.14 3.92 51.70
C ASP A 66 11.93 2.71 51.15
N ASN A 67 12.00 2.57 49.82
CA ASN A 67 12.67 1.46 49.12
C ASN A 67 12.17 0.08 49.60
N THR A 68 10.86 -0.06 49.74
CA THR A 68 10.20 -1.32 50.12
C THR A 68 9.34 -1.89 48.99
N VAL A 69 9.00 -3.18 49.11
CA VAL A 69 8.03 -3.84 48.22
C VAL A 69 6.92 -4.46 49.06
N GLU A 70 5.71 -3.92 48.93
CA GLU A 70 4.48 -4.60 49.38
C GLU A 70 4.19 -5.77 48.44
N PHE A 71 3.78 -6.91 48.96
CA PHE A 71 3.45 -8.08 48.15
C PHE A 71 2.23 -8.82 48.69
N ASP A 72 1.53 -9.51 47.77
CA ASP A 72 0.62 -10.60 48.12
C ASP A 72 1.16 -11.89 47.52
N ALA A 73 0.90 -12.98 48.23
CA ALA A 73 1.24 -14.33 47.83
C ALA A 73 0.13 -15.30 48.20
N VAL A 74 -0.01 -16.34 47.39
CA VAL A 74 -1.01 -17.38 47.58
C VAL A 74 -0.29 -18.72 47.76
N HIS A 75 -0.83 -19.57 48.62
CA HIS A 75 -0.30 -20.92 48.80
C HIS A 75 -0.19 -21.66 47.46
N LYS A 76 0.92 -22.39 47.24
CA LYS A 76 1.23 -22.98 45.94
C LYS A 76 0.12 -23.87 45.38
N PHE A 77 -0.51 -24.69 46.22
CA PHE A 77 -1.63 -25.54 45.81
C PHE A 77 -2.76 -24.71 45.19
N LEU A 78 -3.20 -23.65 45.88
CA LEU A 78 -4.28 -22.77 45.43
C LEU A 78 -3.88 -22.03 44.15
N TRP A 79 -2.63 -21.56 44.06
CA TRP A 79 -2.11 -20.97 42.83
C TRP A 79 -2.17 -21.94 41.66
N ASP A 80 -1.63 -23.16 41.80
CA ASP A 80 -1.61 -24.15 40.73
C ASP A 80 -3.03 -24.56 40.30
N PHE A 81 -3.95 -24.76 41.26
CA PHE A 81 -5.35 -25.06 40.97
C PHE A 81 -6.06 -23.87 40.28
N SER A 82 -5.74 -22.63 40.64
CA SER A 82 -6.29 -21.43 39.98
C SER A 82 -5.80 -21.27 38.54
N LYS A 83 -4.64 -21.84 38.20
CA LYS A 83 -4.05 -21.80 36.84
C LYS A 83 -4.28 -23.09 36.05
N SER A 84 -4.90 -24.10 36.64
CA SER A 84 -5.27 -25.36 35.99
C SER A 84 -6.77 -25.36 35.70
N VAL A 85 -7.16 -25.72 34.48
CA VAL A 85 -8.56 -25.75 34.04
C VAL A 85 -9.03 -27.19 33.90
N PHE A 86 -10.26 -27.46 34.34
CA PHE A 86 -10.96 -28.70 34.05
C PHE A 86 -11.80 -28.50 32.78
N TYR A 87 -11.43 -29.16 31.68
CA TYR A 87 -12.01 -28.96 30.33
C TYR A 87 -13.18 -29.87 29.99
N GLU A 88 -13.78 -30.50 30.99
CA GLU A 88 -15.03 -31.23 30.83
C GLU A 88 -16.17 -30.44 31.45
N SER A 89 -17.40 -30.78 31.04
CA SER A 89 -18.64 -30.26 31.62
C SER A 89 -19.47 -31.45 32.04
N TRP A 90 -19.80 -31.50 33.32
CA TRP A 90 -20.57 -32.58 33.93
C TRP A 90 -21.94 -32.04 34.34
N THR A 91 -22.98 -32.74 33.95
CA THR A 91 -24.36 -32.50 34.37
C THR A 91 -24.92 -33.81 34.92
N GLY A 92 -25.61 -33.74 36.05
CA GLY A 92 -26.23 -34.87 36.72
C GLY A 92 -25.63 -35.17 38.09
N SER A 93 -26.13 -36.23 38.72
CA SER A 93 -25.71 -36.64 40.07
C SER A 93 -24.39 -37.42 40.05
N HIS A 94 -23.42 -36.95 40.82
CA HIS A 94 -22.15 -37.63 41.04
C HIS A 94 -21.79 -37.71 42.52
N THR A 95 -21.03 -38.74 42.90
CA THR A 95 -20.46 -38.84 44.25
C THR A 95 -19.41 -37.75 44.47
N PHE A 96 -19.29 -37.24 45.69
CA PHE A 96 -18.27 -36.23 46.03
C PHE A 96 -16.84 -36.68 45.66
N GLU A 97 -16.52 -37.96 45.85
CA GLU A 97 -15.23 -38.55 45.45
C GLU A 97 -14.97 -38.51 43.93
N ALA A 98 -16.02 -38.53 43.10
CA ALA A 98 -15.88 -38.44 41.66
C ALA A 98 -15.47 -37.04 41.23
N TYR A 99 -16.07 -36.00 41.83
CA TYR A 99 -15.65 -34.61 41.62
C TYR A 99 -14.20 -34.39 42.09
N LEU A 100 -13.85 -34.87 43.30
CA LEU A 100 -12.48 -34.78 43.82
C LEU A 100 -11.49 -35.51 42.91
N SER A 101 -11.81 -36.72 42.46
CA SER A 101 -10.96 -37.47 41.53
C SER A 101 -10.74 -36.71 40.22
N ALA A 102 -11.78 -36.08 39.67
CA ALA A 102 -11.69 -35.28 38.46
C ALA A 102 -10.74 -34.06 38.61
N LEU A 103 -10.80 -33.37 39.75
CA LEU A 103 -9.95 -32.22 40.02
C LEU A 103 -8.50 -32.63 40.33
N PHE A 104 -8.30 -33.63 41.18
CA PHE A 104 -6.98 -34.02 41.64
C PHE A 104 -6.21 -34.93 40.66
N SER A 105 -6.90 -35.60 39.73
CA SER A 105 -6.24 -36.42 38.71
C SER A 105 -5.26 -35.58 37.87
N GLY A 106 -4.02 -36.07 37.76
CA GLY A 106 -2.94 -35.41 37.02
C GLY A 106 -2.48 -34.06 37.59
N SER A 107 -2.98 -33.64 38.76
CA SER A 107 -2.64 -32.34 39.35
C SER A 107 -1.27 -32.31 40.04
N GLY A 108 -0.74 -33.48 40.42
CA GLY A 108 0.44 -33.59 41.29
C GLY A 108 0.11 -33.47 42.79
N TYR A 109 -1.16 -33.24 43.14
CA TYR A 109 -1.67 -33.18 44.50
C TYR A 109 -2.55 -34.39 44.83
N THR A 110 -2.70 -34.67 46.11
CA THR A 110 -3.54 -35.76 46.63
C THR A 110 -4.57 -35.21 47.61
N TYR A 111 -5.68 -35.92 47.77
CA TYR A 111 -6.69 -35.60 48.77
C TYR A 111 -6.91 -36.78 49.73
N ASP A 112 -7.39 -36.47 50.92
CA ASP A 112 -7.78 -37.42 51.96
C ASP A 112 -9.16 -37.05 52.50
N LEU A 113 -10.16 -37.84 52.12
CA LEU A 113 -11.54 -37.62 52.52
C LEU A 113 -11.84 -38.38 53.82
N GLN A 114 -12.03 -37.65 54.91
CA GLN A 114 -12.25 -38.22 56.25
C GLN A 114 -13.72 -38.14 56.72
N THR A 115 -14.63 -37.80 55.81
CA THR A 115 -16.07 -37.73 56.08
C THR A 115 -16.87 -38.36 54.94
N THR A 116 -18.10 -38.76 55.22
CA THR A 116 -19.03 -39.27 54.19
C THR A 116 -19.91 -38.15 53.70
N VAL A 117 -19.89 -37.90 52.39
CA VAL A 117 -20.73 -36.90 51.72
C VAL A 117 -21.68 -37.62 50.77
N ALA A 118 -22.96 -37.27 50.81
CA ALA A 118 -23.94 -37.81 49.88
C ALA A 118 -23.63 -37.36 48.44
N ALA A 119 -24.04 -38.14 47.44
CA ALA A 119 -23.97 -37.70 46.05
C ALA A 119 -24.90 -36.50 45.83
N PHE A 120 -24.44 -35.52 45.05
CA PHE A 120 -25.22 -34.34 44.73
C PHE A 120 -25.10 -33.99 43.24
N GLU A 121 -26.12 -33.30 42.76
CA GLU A 121 -26.29 -32.96 41.36
C GLU A 121 -25.80 -31.55 41.06
N LYS A 122 -25.03 -31.44 39.98
CA LYS A 122 -24.64 -30.16 39.41
C LYS A 122 -25.12 -30.09 37.96
N ASP A 123 -25.35 -28.86 37.48
CA ASP A 123 -25.61 -28.60 36.07
C ASP A 123 -24.48 -27.76 35.48
N ASN A 124 -23.96 -28.21 34.33
CA ASN A 124 -22.86 -27.57 33.60
C ASN A 124 -21.62 -27.30 34.48
N TRP A 125 -21.32 -28.21 35.41
CA TRP A 125 -20.17 -28.09 36.29
C TRP A 125 -18.89 -28.45 35.55
N GLY A 126 -17.92 -27.55 35.57
CA GLY A 126 -16.67 -27.68 34.83
C GLY A 126 -16.39 -26.45 33.98
N MET A 127 -15.52 -26.59 32.98
CA MET A 127 -15.07 -25.48 32.12
C MET A 127 -14.55 -24.23 32.87
N LYS A 128 -14.01 -24.44 34.08
CA LYS A 128 -13.47 -23.41 34.97
C LYS A 128 -12.14 -23.85 35.56
N ASN A 129 -11.47 -22.92 36.24
CA ASN A 129 -10.25 -23.28 36.96
C ASN A 129 -10.59 -24.24 38.12
N LYS A 130 -9.64 -25.12 38.46
CA LYS A 130 -9.86 -26.17 39.45
C LYS A 130 -10.04 -25.62 40.86
N ALA A 131 -9.55 -24.43 41.18
CA ALA A 131 -9.76 -23.79 42.48
C ALA A 131 -11.22 -23.37 42.67
N ASP A 132 -11.81 -22.70 41.67
CA ASP A 132 -13.23 -22.30 41.70
C ASP A 132 -14.14 -23.53 41.77
N LEU A 133 -13.83 -24.56 40.97
CA LEU A 133 -14.59 -25.81 40.96
C LEU A 133 -14.45 -26.57 42.29
N LEU A 134 -13.27 -26.53 42.91
CA LEU A 134 -13.07 -27.09 44.25
C LEU A 134 -13.91 -26.33 45.27
N SER A 135 -13.79 -25.00 45.33
CA SER A 135 -14.59 -24.16 46.24
C SER A 135 -16.09 -24.41 46.10
N ASP A 136 -16.58 -24.56 44.86
CA ASP A 136 -17.98 -24.82 44.55
C ASP A 136 -18.48 -26.20 45.04
N ILE A 137 -17.65 -27.25 44.99
CA ILE A 137 -18.03 -28.57 45.53
C ILE A 137 -17.84 -28.66 47.04
N ILE A 138 -16.87 -27.93 47.63
CA ILE A 138 -16.66 -27.86 49.08
C ILE A 138 -17.84 -27.16 49.74
N SER A 139 -18.28 -26.03 49.18
CA SER A 139 -19.44 -25.27 49.66
C SER A 139 -20.72 -26.11 49.63
N ASP A 140 -21.02 -26.78 48.51
CA ASP A 140 -22.22 -27.62 48.40
C ASP A 140 -22.17 -28.86 49.30
N ALA A 141 -20.97 -29.42 49.52
CA ALA A 141 -20.78 -30.56 50.39
C ALA A 141 -20.84 -30.21 51.89
N GLY A 142 -20.70 -28.93 52.25
CA GLY A 142 -20.64 -28.48 53.65
C GLY A 142 -19.45 -29.07 54.41
N VAL A 143 -18.30 -29.20 53.74
CA VAL A 143 -17.06 -29.74 54.30
C VAL A 143 -15.98 -28.66 54.36
N GLU A 144 -14.88 -28.95 55.06
CA GLU A 144 -13.80 -28.00 55.30
C GLU A 144 -12.44 -28.60 54.95
N LEU A 145 -11.48 -27.72 54.65
CA LEU A 145 -10.18 -28.09 54.07
C LEU A 145 -9.01 -27.78 55.00
N GLU A 146 -8.08 -28.73 55.10
CA GLU A 146 -6.77 -28.55 55.71
C GLU A 146 -5.70 -28.88 54.65
N ILE A 147 -4.95 -27.86 54.23
CA ILE A 147 -3.95 -27.98 53.16
C ILE A 147 -2.56 -28.05 53.78
N SER A 148 -1.80 -29.09 53.42
CA SER A 148 -0.38 -29.17 53.74
C SER A 148 0.40 -29.70 52.54
N ASN A 149 1.29 -28.87 52.01
CA ASN A 149 2.15 -29.16 50.88
C ASN A 149 1.39 -29.77 49.68
N LEU A 150 1.47 -31.10 49.53
CA LEU A 150 0.92 -31.87 48.41
C LEU A 150 -0.38 -32.60 48.76
N LYS A 151 -0.85 -32.50 50.00
CA LYS A 151 -2.01 -33.22 50.51
C LYS A 151 -3.09 -32.24 51.00
N VAL A 152 -4.32 -32.46 50.55
CA VAL A 152 -5.51 -31.75 51.04
C VAL A 152 -6.36 -32.71 51.85
N THR A 153 -6.52 -32.44 53.14
CA THR A 153 -7.39 -33.23 54.01
C THR A 153 -8.76 -32.57 54.08
N ILE A 154 -9.82 -33.37 53.88
CA ILE A 154 -11.21 -32.91 53.80
C ILE A 154 -11.99 -33.55 54.95
N LYS A 155 -12.53 -32.72 55.85
CA LYS A 155 -13.26 -33.16 57.05
C LYS A 155 -14.65 -32.52 57.04
N ALA A 156 -15.59 -33.10 57.78
CA ALA A 156 -16.89 -32.46 57.99
C ALA A 156 -16.72 -31.10 58.68
N GLN A 157 -15.80 -31.04 59.64
CA GLN A 157 -15.46 -29.85 60.39
C GLN A 157 -14.01 -29.99 60.89
N ILE A 158 -13.18 -28.96 60.70
CA ILE A 158 -11.83 -28.86 61.25
C ILE A 158 -11.85 -28.15 62.62
N GLY A 159 -10.78 -28.35 63.40
CA GLY A 159 -10.60 -27.76 64.73
C GLY A 159 -11.08 -28.63 65.90
N SER A 160 -10.85 -28.12 67.10
CA SER A 160 -11.04 -28.78 68.39
C SER A 160 -11.64 -27.81 69.42
N ASP A 161 -12.12 -28.34 70.55
CA ASP A 161 -12.61 -27.49 71.66
C ASP A 161 -11.43 -27.12 72.56
N LEU A 162 -10.98 -25.87 72.48
CA LEU A 162 -9.85 -25.39 73.26
C LEU A 162 -10.27 -25.20 74.72
N THR A 163 -9.43 -25.66 75.64
CA THR A 163 -9.58 -25.35 77.06
C THR A 163 -9.18 -23.92 77.40
N SER A 164 -8.46 -23.25 76.49
CA SER A 164 -8.06 -21.85 76.59
C SER A 164 -9.28 -20.93 76.51
N ILE A 165 -9.28 -19.88 77.32
CA ILE A 165 -10.35 -18.87 77.37
C ILE A 165 -9.78 -17.56 76.81
N ALA A 166 -10.53 -16.89 75.94
CA ALA A 166 -10.28 -15.51 75.54
C ALA A 166 -11.07 -14.59 76.47
N ARG A 167 -10.40 -13.83 77.35
CA ARG A 167 -11.08 -12.97 78.32
C ARG A 167 -10.55 -11.55 78.30
N TYR A 168 -11.47 -10.58 78.30
CA TYR A 168 -11.15 -9.16 78.36
C TYR A 168 -10.26 -8.86 79.58
N GLY A 169 -9.17 -8.12 79.34
CA GLY A 169 -8.18 -7.79 80.38
C GLY A 169 -7.17 -8.90 80.69
N ILE A 170 -7.20 -10.04 80.00
CA ILE A 170 -6.17 -11.09 80.09
C ILE A 170 -5.44 -11.24 78.75
N ASN A 171 -6.08 -11.86 77.77
CA ASN A 171 -5.51 -12.18 76.45
C ASN A 171 -6.38 -11.74 75.28
N LEU A 172 -7.59 -11.26 75.55
CA LEU A 172 -8.46 -10.60 74.59
C LEU A 172 -8.20 -9.10 74.69
N SER A 173 -7.65 -8.52 73.62
CA SER A 173 -7.40 -7.08 73.55
C SER A 173 -8.66 -6.33 73.15
N ASP A 174 -9.42 -6.88 72.20
CA ASP A 174 -10.61 -6.28 71.64
C ASP A 174 -11.59 -7.37 71.19
N LEU A 175 -12.89 -7.13 71.38
CA LEU A 175 -13.98 -7.97 70.91
C LEU A 175 -15.00 -7.08 70.21
N ILE A 176 -15.24 -7.38 68.94
CA ILE A 176 -16.21 -6.68 68.10
C ILE A 176 -17.29 -7.69 67.73
N GLU A 177 -18.52 -7.45 68.19
CA GLU A 177 -19.71 -8.19 67.76
C GLU A 177 -20.42 -7.39 66.67
N GLU A 178 -20.39 -7.89 65.44
CA GLU A 178 -21.06 -7.30 64.28
C GLU A 178 -22.34 -8.08 63.97
N ASN A 179 -23.47 -7.37 64.01
CA ASN A 179 -24.78 -7.92 63.69
C ASN A 179 -25.26 -7.35 62.36
N ASN A 180 -25.16 -8.13 61.29
CA ASN A 180 -25.72 -7.73 60.00
C ASN A 180 -27.19 -8.19 59.88
N ILE A 181 -28.11 -7.29 60.21
CA ILE A 181 -29.56 -7.55 60.17
C ILE A 181 -30.24 -7.09 58.88
N SER A 182 -29.50 -6.59 57.88
CA SER A 182 -30.11 -5.98 56.69
C SER A 182 -30.93 -6.98 55.87
N ASN A 183 -30.52 -8.24 55.90
CA ASN A 183 -31.11 -9.32 55.12
C ASN A 183 -31.89 -10.31 56.01
N PHE A 184 -32.14 -9.95 57.28
CA PHE A 184 -32.77 -10.83 58.25
C PHE A 184 -34.14 -11.32 57.78
N ALA A 185 -34.29 -12.63 57.70
CA ALA A 185 -35.51 -13.34 57.33
C ALA A 185 -35.90 -14.32 58.44
N THR A 186 -37.20 -14.48 58.63
CA THR A 186 -37.78 -15.45 59.56
C THR A 186 -38.59 -16.52 58.82
N HIS A 187 -38.66 -16.41 57.50
CA HIS A 187 -39.50 -17.22 56.65
C HIS A 187 -38.89 -17.37 55.26
N GLY A 188 -39.08 -18.51 54.60
CA GLY A 188 -38.57 -18.73 53.25
C GLY A 188 -39.37 -19.78 52.50
N LYS A 189 -39.36 -19.67 51.16
CA LYS A 189 -40.00 -20.61 50.25
C LYS A 189 -38.99 -21.22 49.29
N GLY A 190 -39.10 -22.52 49.08
CA GLY A 190 -38.30 -23.27 48.13
C GLY A 190 -39.18 -23.84 47.02
N PHE A 191 -38.70 -23.74 45.79
CA PHE A 191 -39.34 -24.25 44.60
C PHE A 191 -38.37 -25.19 43.87
N GLY A 192 -38.63 -26.50 43.94
CA GLY A 192 -37.84 -27.59 43.37
C GLY A 192 -38.30 -28.01 41.96
N ALA A 193 -37.99 -29.24 41.56
CA ALA A 193 -38.34 -29.81 40.25
C ALA A 193 -39.85 -29.73 39.96
N TYR A 194 -40.23 -29.53 38.70
CA TYR A 194 -41.62 -29.75 38.26
C TYR A 194 -41.97 -31.24 38.39
N TYR A 195 -43.22 -31.55 38.76
CA TYR A 195 -43.67 -32.95 38.80
C TYR A 195 -43.72 -33.60 37.42
N ASP A 196 -43.80 -32.77 36.38
CA ASP A 196 -43.74 -33.15 34.96
C ASP A 196 -43.00 -32.04 34.21
N GLU A 197 -41.84 -32.37 33.63
CA GLU A 197 -40.99 -31.43 32.89
C GLU A 197 -41.68 -30.88 31.63
N ASP A 198 -42.60 -31.65 31.03
CA ASP A 198 -43.30 -31.28 29.79
C ASP A 198 -44.65 -30.57 30.05
N ASP A 199 -45.13 -30.56 31.30
CA ASP A 199 -46.41 -29.95 31.70
C ASP A 199 -46.34 -29.23 33.06
N THR A 200 -45.91 -27.98 33.03
CA THR A 200 -45.78 -27.11 34.23
C THR A 200 -47.11 -26.84 34.93
N SER A 201 -48.26 -27.17 34.32
CA SER A 201 -49.59 -27.00 34.96
C SER A 201 -49.84 -28.01 36.08
N LYS A 202 -49.06 -29.09 36.14
CA LYS A 202 -49.14 -30.11 37.19
C LYS A 202 -48.48 -29.68 38.51
N GLY A 203 -47.84 -28.50 38.53
CA GLY A 203 -47.17 -27.95 39.71
C GLY A 203 -45.74 -28.47 39.87
N ARG A 204 -45.09 -28.03 40.94
CA ARG A 204 -43.70 -28.36 41.27
C ARG A 204 -43.53 -28.71 42.74
N LEU A 205 -42.37 -29.25 43.09
CA LEU A 205 -41.99 -29.43 44.48
C LEU A 205 -41.92 -28.05 45.16
N GLU A 206 -42.70 -27.86 46.22
CA GLU A 206 -42.74 -26.62 47.00
C GLU A 206 -42.57 -26.95 48.48
N VAL A 207 -41.75 -26.15 49.17
CA VAL A 207 -41.57 -26.23 50.62
C VAL A 207 -41.54 -24.82 51.21
N GLU A 208 -41.91 -24.72 52.48
CA GLU A 208 -41.96 -23.48 53.23
C GLU A 208 -41.35 -23.74 54.61
N TYR A 209 -40.54 -22.80 55.09
CA TYR A 209 -39.95 -22.86 56.42
C TYR A 209 -40.19 -21.54 57.15
N THR A 210 -40.66 -21.63 58.38
CA THR A 210 -40.83 -20.52 59.31
C THR A 210 -39.99 -20.78 60.54
N SER A 211 -39.10 -19.83 60.87
CA SER A 211 -38.32 -19.84 62.09
C SER A 211 -39.20 -19.49 63.29
N ASP A 212 -38.90 -20.03 64.47
CA ASP A 212 -39.54 -19.65 65.74
C ASP A 212 -39.39 -18.13 66.03
N LEU A 213 -38.38 -17.49 65.43
CA LEU A 213 -38.17 -16.04 65.49
C LEU A 213 -39.28 -15.23 64.82
N ALA A 214 -40.08 -15.86 63.96
CA ALA A 214 -41.27 -15.22 63.41
C ALA A 214 -42.29 -14.84 64.49
N GLU A 215 -42.33 -15.52 65.64
CA GLU A 215 -43.21 -15.17 66.75
C GLU A 215 -42.82 -13.83 67.39
N THR A 216 -41.52 -13.53 67.43
CA THR A 216 -40.99 -12.30 68.04
C THR A 216 -40.89 -11.16 67.02
N TYR A 217 -40.44 -11.46 65.80
CA TYR A 217 -40.09 -10.44 64.79
C TYR A 217 -41.08 -10.35 63.61
N GLY A 218 -42.08 -11.23 63.56
CA GLY A 218 -43.02 -11.33 62.44
C GLY A 218 -42.48 -12.14 61.25
N ILE A 219 -43.31 -12.36 60.24
CA ILE A 219 -42.93 -13.06 59.00
C ILE A 219 -42.13 -12.12 58.09
N LEU A 220 -40.86 -12.43 57.89
CA LEU A 220 -39.91 -11.72 57.03
C LEU A 220 -39.40 -12.71 55.98
N ASP A 221 -39.76 -12.50 54.72
CA ASP A 221 -39.45 -13.41 53.62
C ASP A 221 -38.00 -13.28 53.15
N LEU A 222 -37.30 -14.42 53.08
CA LEU A 222 -36.13 -14.62 52.25
C LEU A 222 -36.55 -14.70 50.79
N ASP A 223 -35.69 -14.22 49.90
CA ASP A 223 -35.83 -14.48 48.47
C ASP A 223 -36.03 -15.99 48.19
N PRO A 224 -36.95 -16.36 47.30
CA PRO A 224 -37.31 -17.76 47.11
C PRO A 224 -36.14 -18.55 46.52
N ILE A 225 -35.85 -19.72 47.10
CA ILE A 225 -34.84 -20.65 46.58
C ILE A 225 -35.49 -21.43 45.45
N VAL A 226 -35.15 -21.11 44.20
CA VAL A 226 -35.69 -21.77 43.01
C VAL A 226 -34.60 -22.62 42.37
N ASP A 227 -34.71 -23.93 42.49
CA ASP A 227 -33.71 -24.86 41.94
C ASP A 227 -34.34 -26.22 41.61
N GLU A 228 -34.50 -26.48 40.32
CA GLU A 228 -35.16 -27.67 39.79
C GLU A 228 -34.36 -28.97 40.02
N ARG A 229 -33.10 -28.89 40.48
CA ARG A 229 -32.31 -30.07 40.87
C ARG A 229 -32.84 -30.73 42.14
N TYR A 230 -33.59 -29.99 42.97
CA TYR A 230 -34.22 -30.57 44.15
C TYR A 230 -35.45 -31.39 43.74
N THR A 231 -35.31 -32.71 43.76
CA THR A 231 -36.41 -33.67 43.57
C THR A 231 -36.96 -34.22 44.89
N ILE A 232 -36.27 -33.95 46.01
CA ILE A 232 -36.61 -34.44 47.35
C ILE A 232 -36.97 -33.27 48.27
N SER A 233 -38.19 -33.30 48.82
CA SER A 233 -38.73 -32.27 49.72
C SER A 233 -37.81 -31.97 50.92
N ALA A 234 -37.27 -33.01 51.56
CA ALA A 234 -36.40 -32.85 52.72
C ALA A 234 -35.12 -32.05 52.42
N ASN A 235 -34.52 -32.26 51.24
CA ASN A 235 -33.31 -31.56 50.84
C ASN A 235 -33.59 -30.09 50.51
N LEU A 236 -34.71 -29.82 49.81
CA LEU A 236 -35.13 -28.45 49.52
C LEU A 236 -35.49 -27.70 50.81
N LEU A 237 -36.18 -28.36 51.74
CA LEU A 237 -36.53 -27.77 53.03
C LEU A 237 -35.27 -27.47 53.86
N ALA A 238 -34.27 -28.35 53.83
CA ALA A 238 -32.99 -28.11 54.47
C ALA A 238 -32.25 -26.90 53.85
N ALA A 239 -32.29 -26.74 52.52
CA ALA A 239 -31.72 -25.58 51.83
C ALA A 239 -32.43 -24.28 52.21
N VAL A 240 -33.77 -24.27 52.23
CA VAL A 240 -34.56 -23.11 52.65
C VAL A 240 -34.31 -22.77 54.11
N LYS A 241 -34.27 -23.78 54.99
CA LYS A 241 -33.93 -23.60 56.40
C LYS A 241 -32.53 -22.99 56.56
N THR A 242 -31.54 -23.50 55.84
CA THR A 242 -30.17 -22.98 55.86
C THR A 242 -30.12 -21.53 55.38
N GLY A 243 -30.82 -21.21 54.29
CA GLY A 243 -30.90 -19.85 53.77
C GLY A 243 -31.52 -18.87 54.77
N VAL A 244 -32.62 -19.25 55.43
CA VAL A 244 -33.28 -18.42 56.44
C VAL A 244 -32.38 -18.27 57.68
N ASP A 245 -31.81 -19.36 58.18
CA ASP A 245 -30.96 -19.34 59.39
C ASP A 245 -29.66 -18.53 59.16
N ALA A 246 -29.12 -18.51 57.94
CA ALA A 246 -27.94 -17.72 57.57
C ALA A 246 -28.18 -16.20 57.51
N THR A 247 -29.45 -15.76 57.42
CA THR A 247 -29.76 -14.32 57.42
C THR A 247 -29.61 -13.65 58.79
N PHE A 248 -29.55 -14.45 59.86
CA PHE A 248 -29.26 -13.99 61.20
C PHE A 248 -27.81 -14.34 61.57
N ALA A 249 -26.88 -13.71 60.85
CA ALA A 249 -25.46 -13.86 61.05
C ALA A 249 -24.94 -12.90 62.12
N VAL A 250 -24.36 -13.46 63.17
CA VAL A 250 -23.58 -12.71 64.17
C VAL A 250 -22.11 -13.02 63.93
N SER A 251 -21.36 -12.04 63.45
CA SER A 251 -19.91 -12.15 63.27
C SER A 251 -19.21 -11.61 64.51
N VAL A 252 -18.26 -12.36 65.05
CA VAL A 252 -17.49 -11.94 66.23
C VAL A 252 -16.02 -11.91 65.85
N SER A 253 -15.43 -10.71 65.84
CA SER A 253 -13.99 -10.55 65.65
C SER A 253 -13.32 -10.39 67.02
N LEU A 254 -12.30 -11.21 67.28
CA LEU A 254 -11.53 -11.18 68.52
C LEU A 254 -10.06 -10.93 68.18
N ASN A 255 -9.51 -9.86 68.74
CA ASN A 255 -8.08 -9.59 68.67
C ASN A 255 -7.43 -10.11 69.96
N MET A 256 -6.44 -10.99 69.82
CA MET A 256 -5.84 -11.69 70.94
C MET A 256 -4.32 -11.56 70.96
N TYR A 257 -3.77 -11.41 72.16
CA TYR A 257 -2.34 -11.46 72.35
C TYR A 257 -1.84 -12.90 72.38
N ASP A 258 -0.72 -13.16 71.70
CA ASP A 258 -0.06 -14.45 71.74
C ASP A 258 0.61 -14.70 73.10
N LEU A 259 -0.06 -15.50 73.94
CA LEU A 259 0.41 -15.82 75.29
C LEU A 259 1.58 -16.82 75.31
N GLU A 260 1.87 -17.52 74.21
CA GLU A 260 3.03 -18.40 74.12
C GLU A 260 4.33 -17.58 74.28
N ASN A 261 4.37 -16.39 73.67
CA ASN A 261 5.44 -15.42 73.82
C ASN A 261 5.52 -14.76 75.20
N ALA A 262 4.42 -14.73 75.95
CA ALA A 262 4.37 -14.20 77.31
C ALA A 262 4.80 -15.25 78.37
N GLY A 263 5.19 -16.46 77.94
CA GLY A 263 5.76 -17.50 78.80
C GLY A 263 4.72 -18.37 79.51
N TYR A 264 3.51 -18.53 78.96
CA TYR A 264 2.49 -19.43 79.50
C TYR A 264 2.66 -20.85 78.91
N PRO A 265 3.20 -21.82 79.68
CA PRO A 265 3.68 -23.10 79.13
C PRO A 265 2.59 -24.11 78.75
N ASN A 266 1.31 -23.77 78.93
CA ASN A 266 0.15 -24.62 78.59
C ASN A 266 -0.86 -23.87 77.72
N TYR A 267 -0.41 -22.87 76.96
CA TYR A 267 -1.25 -22.12 76.05
C TYR A 267 -1.24 -22.80 74.68
N ASP A 268 -2.35 -23.46 74.33
CA ASP A 268 -2.54 -23.96 72.97
C ASP A 268 -2.94 -22.78 72.08
N SER A 269 -2.08 -22.47 71.11
CA SER A 269 -2.35 -21.43 70.12
C SER A 269 -3.60 -21.77 69.33
N PRO A 270 -4.56 -20.85 69.19
CA PRO A 270 -5.75 -21.10 68.39
C PRO A 270 -5.40 -21.42 66.94
N GLN A 271 -6.05 -22.43 66.39
CA GLN A 271 -6.03 -22.78 64.98
C GLN A 271 -7.38 -22.47 64.35
N VAL A 272 -7.40 -22.39 63.03
CA VAL A 272 -8.65 -22.26 62.28
C VAL A 272 -9.52 -23.49 62.52
N GLY A 273 -10.81 -23.25 62.80
CA GLY A 273 -11.81 -24.25 63.13
C GLY A 273 -11.99 -24.50 64.63
N ASP A 274 -11.04 -24.09 65.48
CA ASP A 274 -11.11 -24.32 66.91
C ASP A 274 -12.28 -23.54 67.57
N TRP A 275 -12.85 -24.12 68.62
CA TRP A 275 -13.80 -23.46 69.51
C TRP A 275 -13.07 -22.86 70.71
N ILE A 276 -13.38 -21.60 71.02
CA ILE A 276 -12.82 -20.88 72.16
C ILE A 276 -13.93 -20.23 72.99
N LEU A 277 -13.82 -20.27 74.32
CA LEU A 277 -14.73 -19.52 75.19
C LEU A 277 -14.28 -18.06 75.23
N ALA A 278 -15.10 -17.17 74.68
CA ALA A 278 -14.87 -15.73 74.72
C ALA A 278 -15.72 -15.08 75.83
N ILE A 279 -15.07 -14.26 76.64
CA ILE A 279 -15.66 -13.57 77.79
C ILE A 279 -15.27 -12.10 77.75
N ASP A 280 -16.24 -11.24 77.51
CA ASP A 280 -16.14 -9.80 77.68
C ASP A 280 -17.27 -9.31 78.60
N GLU A 281 -16.93 -8.98 79.84
CA GLU A 281 -17.90 -8.50 80.82
C GLU A 281 -18.48 -7.12 80.49
N LYS A 282 -17.80 -6.29 79.68
CA LYS A 282 -18.32 -4.97 79.29
C LYS A 282 -19.44 -5.09 78.27
N LEU A 283 -19.28 -6.01 77.32
CA LEU A 283 -20.30 -6.32 76.31
C LEU A 283 -21.33 -7.34 76.80
N ASN A 284 -21.23 -7.80 78.06
CA ASN A 284 -22.00 -8.92 78.60
C ASN A 284 -21.94 -10.16 77.67
N PHE A 285 -20.78 -10.36 77.03
CA PHE A 285 -20.53 -11.42 76.08
C PHE A 285 -19.84 -12.57 76.80
N LYS A 286 -20.51 -13.74 76.89
CA LYS A 286 -19.92 -14.96 77.44
C LYS A 286 -20.40 -16.16 76.66
N ARG A 287 -19.67 -16.53 75.62
CA ARG A 287 -20.12 -17.54 74.64
C ARG A 287 -18.93 -18.33 74.11
N LYS A 288 -19.14 -19.60 73.76
CA LYS A 288 -18.19 -20.31 72.90
C LYS A 288 -18.35 -19.83 71.48
N VAL A 289 -17.25 -19.50 70.83
CA VAL A 289 -17.21 -19.03 69.45
C VAL A 289 -16.24 -19.90 68.67
N ARG A 290 -16.54 -20.14 67.39
CA ARG A 290 -15.72 -20.98 66.52
C ARG A 290 -14.91 -20.12 65.55
N ILE A 291 -13.60 -20.31 65.52
CA ILE A 291 -12.69 -19.56 64.66
C ILE A 291 -12.89 -20.00 63.21
N ILE A 292 -13.35 -19.11 62.35
CA ILE A 292 -13.53 -19.38 60.90
C ILE A 292 -12.38 -18.82 60.05
N LYS A 293 -11.69 -17.80 60.56
CA LYS A 293 -10.56 -17.15 59.91
C LYS A 293 -9.53 -16.74 60.97
N LEU A 294 -8.26 -16.92 60.65
CA LEU A 294 -7.12 -16.54 61.47
C LEU A 294 -6.17 -15.68 60.64
N GLU A 295 -5.79 -14.53 61.18
CA GLU A 295 -4.81 -13.61 60.60
C GLU A 295 -3.63 -13.49 61.56
N GLU A 296 -2.49 -14.08 61.20
CA GLU A 296 -1.30 -14.15 62.04
C GLU A 296 -0.22 -13.20 61.54
N GLU A 297 0.30 -12.36 62.41
CA GLU A 297 1.37 -11.42 62.09
C GLU A 297 2.72 -11.98 62.53
N PHE A 298 3.71 -11.93 61.63
CA PHE A 298 5.07 -12.41 61.87
C PHE A 298 6.10 -11.32 61.59
N ASP A 299 7.10 -11.24 62.47
CA ASP A 299 8.28 -10.40 62.26
C ASP A 299 9.28 -11.06 61.29
N ALA A 300 10.32 -10.30 60.92
CA ALA A 300 11.39 -10.78 60.05
C ALA A 300 12.27 -11.93 60.60
N ASN A 301 12.07 -12.36 61.85
CA ASN A 301 12.69 -13.54 62.43
C ASN A 301 11.75 -14.76 62.43
N GLU A 302 10.62 -14.69 61.71
CA GLU A 302 9.56 -15.71 61.70
C GLU A 302 8.88 -15.89 63.05
N LYS A 303 9.03 -14.92 63.97
CA LYS A 303 8.35 -14.94 65.27
C LYS A 303 6.96 -14.35 65.10
N ARG A 304 5.92 -15.09 65.50
CA ARG A 304 4.56 -14.57 65.56
C ARG A 304 4.49 -13.48 66.63
N ILE A 305 3.97 -12.31 66.27
CA ILE A 305 3.90 -11.12 67.15
C ILE A 305 2.47 -10.76 67.56
N GLY A 306 1.47 -11.29 66.85
CA GLY A 306 0.06 -11.14 67.16
C GLY A 306 -0.79 -11.97 66.22
N TYR A 307 -2.08 -12.09 66.53
CA TYR A 307 -3.05 -12.64 65.59
C TYR A 307 -4.45 -12.10 65.88
N THR A 308 -5.25 -11.99 64.83
CA THR A 308 -6.69 -11.71 64.91
C THR A 308 -7.44 -12.98 64.53
N VAL A 309 -8.40 -13.38 65.35
CA VAL A 309 -9.35 -14.44 65.00
C VAL A 309 -10.68 -13.81 64.63
N THR A 310 -11.24 -14.21 63.50
CA THR A 310 -12.65 -13.99 63.21
C THR A 310 -13.36 -15.28 63.52
N ALA A 311 -14.32 -15.20 64.43
CA ALA A 311 -15.24 -16.28 64.71
C ALA A 311 -16.54 -16.07 63.94
N GLY A 312 -17.05 -17.15 63.37
CA GLY A 312 -18.09 -17.11 62.35
C GLY A 312 -19.50 -17.02 62.88
N ASP A 313 -20.41 -16.92 61.90
CA ASP A 313 -21.86 -16.77 61.99
C ASP A 313 -22.49 -17.83 62.91
N LEU A 314 -22.75 -17.45 64.15
CA LEU A 314 -23.55 -18.28 65.05
C LEU A 314 -25.02 -18.12 64.65
N SER A 315 -25.60 -19.11 63.96
CA SER A 315 -27.05 -19.18 63.80
C SER A 315 -27.73 -19.36 65.17
N GLN A 316 -28.96 -18.86 65.36
CA GLN A 316 -29.59 -18.90 66.69
C GLN A 316 -29.80 -20.32 67.25
N ALA A 317 -29.83 -21.34 66.37
CA ALA A 317 -29.86 -22.75 66.76
C ALA A 317 -28.58 -23.21 67.50
N GLU A 318 -27.42 -22.65 67.14
CA GLU A 318 -26.13 -22.90 67.81
C GLU A 318 -25.96 -21.99 69.05
N GLN A 319 -26.56 -20.80 69.03
CA GLN A 319 -26.63 -19.89 70.19
C GLN A 319 -27.45 -20.48 71.36
N LEU A 320 -28.56 -21.19 71.07
CA LEU A 320 -29.41 -21.82 72.09
C LEU A 320 -28.79 -23.09 72.71
N GLN A 321 -27.99 -23.85 71.96
CA GLN A 321 -27.33 -25.06 72.46
C GLN A 321 -26.18 -24.76 73.46
N SER A 322 -25.52 -23.61 73.32
CA SER A 322 -24.39 -23.20 74.19
C SER A 322 -24.83 -22.52 75.50
N ALA A 323 -26.08 -22.06 75.61
CA ALA A 323 -26.62 -21.37 76.79
C ALA A 323 -27.20 -22.31 77.88
N GLN A 324 -27.31 -23.62 77.64
CA GLN A 324 -28.08 -24.54 78.51
C GLN A 324 -27.27 -25.34 79.55
N VAL A 325 -25.96 -25.07 79.73
CA VAL A 325 -25.09 -25.86 80.65
C VAL A 325 -24.79 -25.17 81.99
N SER A 326 -25.25 -23.94 82.23
CA SER A 326 -24.86 -23.17 83.43
C SER A 326 -26.01 -22.81 84.39
N ALA A 327 -26.88 -23.75 84.79
CA ALA A 327 -27.93 -23.44 85.77
C ALA A 327 -28.47 -24.59 86.64
N THR A 328 -27.75 -25.70 86.87
CA THR A 328 -28.28 -26.76 87.77
C THR A 328 -27.18 -27.55 88.45
N ASN A 329 -26.68 -27.09 89.62
CA ASN A 329 -26.09 -27.93 90.69
C ASN A 329 -25.59 -27.12 91.90
N ALA A 330 -26.49 -26.55 92.69
CA ALA A 330 -26.23 -26.24 94.10
C ALA A 330 -27.57 -26.10 94.83
N ILE A 331 -27.92 -27.09 95.67
CA ILE A 331 -28.82 -27.06 96.84
C ILE A 331 -29.30 -28.50 97.04
N GLN A 332 -28.59 -29.28 97.86
CA GLN A 332 -29.15 -30.40 98.62
C GLN A 332 -28.12 -30.96 99.61
N GLN A 333 -27.93 -30.28 100.74
CA GLN A 333 -27.38 -30.88 101.95
C GLN A 333 -27.69 -29.98 103.15
N LEU A 334 -28.44 -30.51 104.14
CA LEU A 334 -28.26 -30.34 105.59
C LEU A 334 -29.59 -30.48 106.35
N GLN A 335 -29.77 -31.61 107.04
CA GLN A 335 -30.65 -31.85 108.20
C GLN A 335 -30.40 -33.32 108.64
N GLN A 336 -30.22 -33.75 109.89
CA GLN A 336 -30.06 -33.22 111.26
C GLN A 336 -29.75 -34.47 112.12
N ASP A 337 -28.88 -34.42 113.14
CA ASP A 337 -28.66 -35.55 114.08
C ASP A 337 -28.98 -35.15 115.55
N VAL A 338 -29.54 -36.08 116.33
CA VAL A 338 -29.90 -35.98 117.76
C VAL A 338 -29.12 -37.03 118.58
N ILE A 339 -28.63 -36.68 119.78
CA ILE A 339 -27.95 -37.59 120.73
C ILE A 339 -28.68 -37.65 122.10
N THR A 340 -28.63 -38.82 122.74
CA THR A 340 -29.24 -39.19 124.04
C THR A 340 -28.19 -39.34 125.17
N VAL A 341 -28.68 -39.35 126.43
CA VAL A 341 -28.00 -39.32 127.75
C VAL A 341 -27.02 -40.48 128.03
N TYR A 342 -25.91 -40.19 128.73
CA TYR A 342 -24.91 -41.15 129.26
C TYR A 342 -24.94 -41.29 130.79
N TYR A 343 -24.62 -42.49 131.27
CA TYR A 343 -24.19 -42.76 132.66
C TYR A 343 -22.82 -42.11 132.93
N SER A 344 -22.58 -41.64 134.16
CA SER A 344 -21.29 -41.05 134.55
C SER A 344 -20.15 -42.09 134.50
N ALA A 345 -19.04 -41.70 133.87
CA ALA A 345 -17.94 -42.57 133.44
C ALA A 345 -17.07 -43.19 134.55
N ASN A 346 -17.41 -43.04 135.84
CA ASN A 346 -16.63 -43.62 136.93
C ASN A 346 -17.33 -44.80 137.64
N GLY A 347 -18.59 -45.10 137.32
CA GLY A 347 -19.36 -46.21 137.92
C GLY A 347 -19.53 -46.15 139.45
N LYS A 348 -19.25 -45.00 140.09
CA LYS A 348 -19.19 -44.89 141.56
C LYS A 348 -20.28 -44.03 142.19
N ASN A 349 -20.77 -42.99 141.50
CA ASN A 349 -21.80 -42.09 142.03
C ASN A 349 -23.05 -42.17 141.15
N ARG A 350 -24.22 -42.16 141.79
CA ARG A 350 -25.52 -42.26 141.12
C ARG A 350 -26.15 -40.89 140.97
N THR A 351 -26.88 -40.72 139.87
CA THR A 351 -27.72 -39.54 139.64
C THR A 351 -29.17 -39.97 139.68
N PHE A 352 -29.90 -39.39 140.63
CA PHE A 352 -31.32 -39.58 140.85
C PHE A 352 -32.08 -38.37 140.32
N THR A 353 -33.33 -38.57 139.91
CA THR A 353 -34.22 -37.50 139.47
C THR A 353 -35.59 -37.73 140.09
N GLY A 354 -36.24 -36.71 140.63
CA GLY A 354 -37.58 -36.83 141.21
C GLY A 354 -38.19 -35.47 141.54
N THR A 355 -39.39 -35.46 142.11
CA THR A 355 -40.13 -34.22 142.43
C THR A 355 -40.18 -33.93 143.93
N ASP A 356 -40.05 -34.97 144.74
CA ASP A 356 -40.11 -34.89 146.20
C ASP A 356 -38.75 -34.48 146.80
N ASP A 357 -38.80 -33.97 148.03
CA ASP A 357 -37.59 -33.61 148.79
C ASP A 357 -36.76 -34.89 149.06
N PRO A 358 -35.50 -34.95 148.60
CA PRO A 358 -34.69 -36.14 148.71
C PRO A 358 -34.36 -36.56 150.16
N ASN A 359 -34.47 -35.64 151.13
CA ASN A 359 -34.34 -35.98 152.56
C ASN A 359 -35.55 -36.72 153.13
N THR A 360 -36.67 -36.77 152.41
CA THR A 360 -37.94 -37.39 152.87
C THR A 360 -38.22 -38.75 152.24
N LEU A 361 -37.46 -39.15 151.23
CA LEU A 361 -37.74 -40.30 150.36
C LEU A 361 -37.26 -41.67 150.89
N GLY A 362 -36.62 -41.71 152.06
CA GLY A 362 -36.17 -42.97 152.67
C GLY A 362 -35.19 -43.77 151.79
N LEU A 363 -34.45 -43.10 150.91
CA LEU A 363 -33.49 -43.73 149.99
C LEU A 363 -32.37 -44.42 150.80
N THR A 364 -32.10 -45.68 150.47
CA THR A 364 -31.09 -46.53 151.14
C THR A 364 -29.87 -46.73 150.24
N ASP A 365 -28.74 -47.14 150.83
CA ASP A 365 -27.45 -47.36 150.17
C ASP A 365 -26.79 -46.10 149.54
N LEU A 366 -27.13 -44.88 149.98
CA LEU A 366 -26.59 -43.61 149.44
C LEU A 366 -25.07 -43.46 149.67
N ILE A 367 -24.37 -42.95 148.66
CA ILE A 367 -22.93 -42.67 148.71
C ILE A 367 -22.71 -41.15 148.68
N SER A 368 -21.78 -40.65 149.48
CA SER A 368 -21.38 -39.25 149.44
C SER A 368 -20.97 -38.84 148.03
N GLY A 369 -21.57 -37.78 147.50
CA GLY A 369 -21.42 -37.33 146.11
C GLY A 369 -22.45 -37.90 145.14
N ASP A 370 -23.44 -38.69 145.60
CA ASP A 370 -24.65 -38.97 144.83
C ASP A 370 -25.39 -37.65 144.55
N LEU A 371 -25.97 -37.52 143.35
CA LEU A 371 -26.66 -36.31 142.88
C LEU A 371 -28.17 -36.58 142.79
N TYR A 372 -29.00 -35.62 143.20
CA TYR A 372 -30.45 -35.67 143.07
C TYR A 372 -30.97 -34.40 142.38
N TRP A 373 -31.50 -34.57 141.18
CA TRP A 373 -32.16 -33.49 140.45
C TRP A 373 -33.63 -33.45 140.84
N ARG A 374 -34.00 -32.46 141.65
CA ARG A 374 -35.40 -32.25 142.01
C ARG A 374 -36.07 -31.35 140.99
N THR A 375 -37.20 -31.81 140.47
CA THR A 375 -38.09 -31.00 139.62
C THR A 375 -39.25 -30.51 140.48
N ASN A 376 -39.23 -29.22 140.83
CA ASN A 376 -40.25 -28.58 141.66
C ASN A 376 -41.10 -27.66 140.77
N GLY A 377 -42.09 -28.24 140.09
CA GLY A 377 -42.78 -27.58 138.98
C GLY A 377 -41.86 -27.40 137.77
N ASP A 378 -41.77 -26.19 137.23
CA ASP A 378 -40.91 -25.86 136.06
C ASP A 378 -39.44 -25.60 136.44
N LYS A 379 -39.11 -25.70 137.74
CA LYS A 379 -37.78 -25.38 138.29
C LYS A 379 -37.00 -26.66 138.57
N LYS A 380 -35.71 -26.64 138.24
CA LYS A 380 -34.77 -27.74 138.55
C LYS A 380 -33.81 -27.32 139.65
N GLU A 381 -33.81 -28.06 140.74
CA GLU A 381 -32.89 -27.91 141.86
C GLU A 381 -31.88 -29.07 141.82
N LEU A 382 -30.59 -28.77 141.99
CA LEU A 382 -29.56 -29.78 142.16
C LEU A 382 -29.22 -29.95 143.63
N TRP A 383 -29.41 -31.18 144.11
CA TRP A 383 -29.07 -31.61 145.46
C TRP A 383 -27.91 -32.59 145.40
N ILE A 384 -26.98 -32.51 146.35
CA ILE A 384 -25.85 -33.43 146.50
C ILE A 384 -25.88 -34.08 147.88
N TYR A 385 -25.67 -35.40 147.94
CA TYR A 385 -25.63 -36.13 149.21
C TYR A 385 -24.24 -36.01 149.83
N ASP A 386 -24.13 -35.51 151.05
CA ASP A 386 -22.84 -35.27 151.71
C ASP A 386 -22.33 -36.48 152.54
N GLY A 387 -23.05 -37.61 152.48
CA GLY A 387 -22.80 -38.79 153.31
C GLY A 387 -23.68 -38.88 154.57
N THR A 388 -24.42 -37.82 154.89
CA THR A 388 -25.39 -37.79 156.01
C THR A 388 -26.77 -37.27 155.61
N ARG A 389 -26.85 -36.30 154.70
CA ARG A 389 -28.10 -35.69 154.21
C ARG A 389 -27.89 -35.09 152.81
N TRP A 390 -29.00 -34.78 152.14
CA TRP A 390 -29.00 -34.04 150.88
C TRP A 390 -28.93 -32.54 151.14
N ASN A 391 -27.96 -31.84 150.51
CA ASN A 391 -27.82 -30.39 150.53
C ASN A 391 -28.08 -29.79 149.14
N GLN A 392 -28.71 -28.61 149.09
CA GLN A 392 -29.00 -27.91 147.84
C GLN A 392 -27.86 -26.97 147.44
N GLU A 393 -27.30 -27.14 146.23
CA GLU A 393 -26.13 -26.38 145.74
C GLU A 393 -26.49 -25.26 144.76
N VAL A 394 -27.63 -25.32 144.05
CA VAL A 394 -28.02 -24.31 143.04
C VAL A 394 -29.52 -23.96 143.12
N SER A 395 -29.84 -22.65 143.01
CA SER A 395 -31.19 -22.07 142.93
C SER A 395 -31.24 -20.91 141.91
N ASP A 396 -32.38 -20.74 141.25
CA ASP A 396 -32.73 -19.84 140.15
C ASP A 396 -32.69 -18.32 140.46
N ALA A 397 -32.43 -17.87 141.69
CA ALA A 397 -32.32 -16.44 142.01
C ALA A 397 -31.04 -15.75 141.47
N THR A 398 -29.99 -16.51 141.12
CA THR A 398 -28.77 -15.99 140.45
C THR A 398 -28.88 -15.91 138.92
N GLY A 399 -29.99 -16.40 138.34
CA GLY A 399 -30.23 -16.35 136.89
C GLY A 399 -30.88 -15.06 136.39
N VAL A 400 -31.55 -14.29 137.25
CA VAL A 400 -32.35 -13.12 136.85
C VAL A 400 -31.47 -11.92 136.45
N GLU A 401 -30.47 -11.54 137.25
CA GLU A 401 -29.52 -10.45 136.90
C GLU A 401 -28.62 -10.78 135.70
N ILE A 402 -28.27 -12.06 135.51
CA ILE A 402 -27.51 -12.52 134.34
C ILE A 402 -28.39 -12.43 133.08
N SER A 403 -29.69 -12.75 133.19
CA SER A 403 -30.62 -12.70 132.06
C SER A 403 -30.91 -11.27 131.59
N GLU A 404 -31.04 -10.29 132.50
CA GLU A 404 -31.27 -8.88 132.13
C GLU A 404 -30.05 -8.25 131.42
N ASN A 405 -28.83 -8.50 131.92
CA ASN A 405 -27.61 -8.00 131.28
C ASN A 405 -27.36 -8.64 129.91
N ILE A 406 -27.66 -9.93 129.75
CA ILE A 406 -27.60 -10.61 128.45
C ILE A 406 -28.64 -10.02 127.48
N ALA A 407 -29.86 -9.73 127.94
CA ALA A 407 -30.90 -9.14 127.10
C ALA A 407 -30.54 -7.75 126.57
N THR A 408 -29.96 -6.88 127.40
CA THR A 408 -29.49 -5.56 126.94
C THR A 408 -28.32 -5.69 125.95
N ALA A 409 -27.34 -6.54 126.23
CA ALA A 409 -26.22 -6.78 125.32
C ALA A 409 -26.67 -7.35 123.96
N MET A 410 -27.70 -8.20 123.95
CA MET A 410 -28.30 -8.72 122.72
C MET A 410 -29.03 -7.62 121.94
N ALA A 411 -29.79 -6.74 122.60
CA ALA A 411 -30.49 -5.64 121.95
C ALA A 411 -29.52 -4.61 121.33
N ASP A 412 -28.41 -4.31 122.00
CA ASP A 412 -27.37 -3.44 121.47
C ASP A 412 -26.63 -4.08 120.28
N ALA A 413 -26.36 -5.39 120.35
CA ALA A 413 -25.78 -6.15 119.24
C ALA A 413 -26.70 -6.19 118.01
N ASP A 414 -28.00 -6.36 118.21
CA ASP A 414 -29.00 -6.33 117.14
C ASP A 414 -29.11 -4.94 116.50
N THR A 415 -29.06 -3.88 117.32
CA THR A 415 -29.04 -2.50 116.83
C THR A 415 -27.77 -2.20 116.02
N ALA A 416 -26.61 -2.64 116.51
CA ALA A 416 -25.34 -2.51 115.78
C ALA A 416 -25.35 -3.26 114.44
N LYS A 417 -25.93 -4.47 114.42
CA LYS A 417 -26.09 -5.27 113.19
C LYS A 417 -27.02 -4.60 112.18
N GLN A 418 -28.15 -4.05 112.63
CA GLN A 418 -29.06 -3.29 111.75
C GLN A 418 -28.36 -2.07 111.15
N ASN A 419 -27.65 -1.28 111.96
CA ASN A 419 -26.91 -0.12 111.47
C ASN A 419 -25.81 -0.50 110.46
N ALA A 420 -25.08 -1.60 110.71
CA ALA A 420 -24.08 -2.11 109.77
C ALA A 420 -24.72 -2.54 108.44
N ASN A 421 -25.87 -3.22 108.49
CA ASN A 421 -26.60 -3.62 107.29
C ASN A 421 -27.10 -2.41 106.50
N THR A 422 -27.69 -1.40 107.15
CA THR A 422 -28.13 -0.17 106.47
C THR A 422 -26.96 0.60 105.85
N ALA A 423 -25.80 0.63 106.50
CA ALA A 423 -24.60 1.25 105.94
C ALA A 423 -24.11 0.51 104.68
N VAL A 424 -24.12 -0.83 104.70
CA VAL A 424 -23.77 -1.65 103.54
C VAL A 424 -24.76 -1.45 102.39
N GLU A 425 -26.07 -1.44 102.67
CA GLU A 425 -27.10 -1.18 101.64
C GLU A 425 -26.93 0.21 101.01
N THR A 426 -26.62 1.22 101.82
CA THR A 426 -26.36 2.59 101.35
C THR A 426 -25.11 2.63 100.47
N ALA A 427 -24.03 1.97 100.87
CA ALA A 427 -22.79 1.87 100.09
C ALA A 427 -23.03 1.15 98.75
N ASN A 428 -23.77 0.04 98.77
CA ASN A 428 -24.12 -0.71 97.56
C ASN A 428 -24.98 0.14 96.60
N THR A 429 -25.93 0.91 97.14
CA THR A 429 -26.74 1.85 96.35
C THR A 429 -25.88 2.94 95.70
N ALA A 430 -24.91 3.49 96.44
CA ALA A 430 -23.99 4.50 95.91
C ALA A 430 -23.08 3.93 94.81
N ILE A 431 -22.56 2.71 94.99
CA ILE A 431 -21.77 1.99 93.97
C ILE A 431 -22.61 1.75 92.72
N SER A 432 -23.84 1.28 92.86
CA SER A 432 -24.74 1.05 91.71
C SER A 432 -25.02 2.35 90.94
N LYS A 433 -25.27 3.47 91.63
CA LYS A 433 -25.44 4.78 90.98
C LYS A 433 -24.17 5.27 90.28
N ALA A 434 -23.00 5.05 90.88
CA ALA A 434 -21.73 5.41 90.26
C ALA A 434 -21.48 4.58 89.00
N GLN A 435 -21.80 3.28 89.04
CA GLN A 435 -21.66 2.41 87.87
C GLN A 435 -22.57 2.84 86.73
N ILE A 436 -23.86 3.12 87.00
CA ILE A 436 -24.80 3.65 85.98
C ILE A 436 -24.26 4.95 85.35
N ALA A 437 -23.64 5.82 86.14
CA ALA A 437 -23.04 7.06 85.63
C ALA A 437 -21.80 6.81 84.75
N ILE A 438 -21.00 5.78 85.07
CA ILE A 438 -19.85 5.35 84.25
C ILE A 438 -20.37 4.75 82.94
N ASP A 439 -21.33 3.84 83.00
CA ASP A 439 -21.89 3.18 81.81
C ASP A 439 -22.52 4.22 80.86
N SER A 440 -23.21 5.23 81.41
CA SER A 440 -23.76 6.33 80.62
C SER A 440 -22.68 7.22 79.98
N ALA A 441 -21.54 7.37 80.65
CA ALA A 441 -20.41 8.14 80.12
C ALA A 441 -19.68 7.38 79.01
N ASP A 442 -19.55 6.05 79.16
CA ASP A 442 -18.97 5.17 78.14
C ASP A 442 -19.87 5.11 76.90
N ASP A 443 -21.19 4.94 77.05
CA ASP A 443 -22.14 5.02 75.93
C ASP A 443 -22.08 6.38 75.20
N THR A 444 -21.93 7.48 75.96
CA THR A 444 -21.72 8.81 75.38
C THR A 444 -20.39 8.89 74.60
N ALA A 445 -19.32 8.24 75.08
CA ALA A 445 -18.02 8.22 74.41
C ALA A 445 -18.07 7.38 73.11
N ASP A 446 -18.79 6.26 73.11
CA ASP A 446 -19.01 5.42 71.93
C ASP A 446 -19.83 6.15 70.87
N GLN A 447 -20.91 6.82 71.29
CA GLN A 447 -21.68 7.72 70.42
C GLN A 447 -20.77 8.81 69.80
N LEU A 448 -19.85 9.39 70.57
CA LEU A 448 -18.90 10.40 70.07
C LEU A 448 -17.92 9.83 69.04
N THR A 449 -17.49 8.59 69.23
CA THR A 449 -16.60 7.87 68.31
C THR A 449 -17.32 7.58 67.00
N ASN A 450 -18.58 7.13 67.05
CA ASN A 450 -19.42 6.93 65.88
C ASN A 450 -19.65 8.23 65.11
N VAL A 451 -19.94 9.33 65.80
CA VAL A 451 -20.06 10.66 65.17
C VAL A 451 -18.76 11.07 64.47
N SER A 452 -17.61 10.80 65.08
CA SER A 452 -16.30 11.11 64.49
C SER A 452 -16.01 10.25 63.25
N ALA A 453 -16.37 8.97 63.28
CA ALA A 453 -16.26 8.07 62.13
C ALA A 453 -17.13 8.54 60.97
N VAL A 454 -18.41 8.88 61.23
CA VAL A 454 -19.33 9.44 60.22
C VAL A 454 -18.80 10.75 59.65
N ALA A 455 -18.24 11.64 60.49
CA ALA A 455 -17.64 12.89 60.03
C ALA A 455 -16.42 12.67 59.13
N ASN A 456 -15.57 11.69 59.47
CA ASN A 456 -14.42 11.33 58.65
C ASN A 456 -14.84 10.69 57.31
N GLN A 457 -15.85 9.82 57.33
CA GLN A 457 -16.41 9.24 56.11
C GLN A 457 -17.00 10.33 55.21
N ALA A 458 -17.78 11.26 55.75
CA ALA A 458 -18.31 12.39 54.99
C ALA A 458 -17.21 13.26 54.36
N LYS A 459 -16.05 13.40 55.02
CA LYS A 459 -14.88 14.09 54.47
C LYS A 459 -14.25 13.31 53.30
N VAL A 460 -14.14 11.98 53.42
CA VAL A 460 -13.66 11.09 52.35
C VAL A 460 -14.61 11.10 51.15
N ASP A 461 -15.91 11.04 51.39
CA ASP A 461 -16.95 11.08 50.34
C ASP A 461 -16.93 12.43 49.60
N SER A 462 -16.76 13.53 50.32
CA SER A 462 -16.55 14.86 49.72
C SER A 462 -15.27 14.94 48.89
N ALA A 463 -14.15 14.39 49.38
CA ALA A 463 -12.90 14.37 48.63
C ALA A 463 -13.02 13.54 47.34
N THR A 464 -13.69 12.39 47.43
CA THR A 464 -13.99 11.52 46.29
C THR A 464 -14.88 12.23 45.27
N SER A 465 -15.94 12.92 45.73
CA SER A 465 -16.84 13.70 44.86
C SER A 465 -16.11 14.84 44.14
N LEU A 466 -15.16 15.50 44.82
CA LEU A 466 -14.32 16.53 44.22
C LEU A 466 -13.38 15.95 43.16
N SER A 467 -12.76 14.80 43.42
CA SER A 467 -11.90 14.08 42.47
C SER A 467 -12.68 13.63 41.22
N ASN A 468 -13.88 13.08 41.41
CA ASN A 468 -14.78 12.71 40.32
C ASN A 468 -15.17 13.93 39.47
N SER A 469 -15.45 15.07 40.12
CA SER A 469 -15.76 16.32 39.44
C SER A 469 -14.56 16.86 38.63
N ALA A 470 -13.34 16.78 39.18
CA ALA A 470 -12.11 17.17 38.48
C ALA A 470 -11.85 16.27 37.26
N THR A 471 -12.07 14.97 37.40
CA THR A 471 -11.96 14.00 36.30
C THR A 471 -12.98 14.31 35.20
N ALA A 472 -14.24 14.57 35.57
CA ALA A 472 -15.29 14.95 34.63
C ALA A 472 -14.95 16.25 33.87
N MET A 473 -14.37 17.26 34.54
CA MET A 473 -13.88 18.49 33.89
C MET A 473 -12.72 18.22 32.91
N SER A 474 -11.78 17.34 33.27
CA SER A 474 -10.66 16.97 32.39
C SER A 474 -11.15 16.23 31.15
N ASN A 475 -12.09 15.30 31.31
CA ASN A 475 -12.75 14.60 30.21
C ASN A 475 -13.50 15.57 29.29
N ALA A 476 -14.26 16.52 29.86
CA ALA A 476 -14.95 17.55 29.08
C ALA A 476 -13.98 18.45 28.29
N THR A 477 -12.83 18.79 28.90
CA THR A 477 -11.77 19.59 28.25
C THR A 477 -11.14 18.83 27.08
N THR A 478 -10.86 17.53 27.26
CA THR A 478 -10.34 16.65 26.22
C THR A 478 -11.32 16.49 25.06
N ALA A 479 -12.62 16.31 25.37
CA ALA A 479 -13.68 16.24 24.36
C ALA A 479 -13.77 17.54 23.55
N LEU A 480 -13.67 18.71 24.21
CA LEU A 480 -13.69 20.01 23.54
C LEU A 480 -12.48 20.20 22.62
N SER A 481 -11.27 19.84 23.06
CA SER A 481 -10.05 19.90 22.23
C SER A 481 -10.14 18.98 21.01
N THR A 482 -10.73 17.80 21.18
CA THR A 482 -10.97 16.86 20.08
C THR A 482 -11.97 17.45 19.06
N ALA A 483 -13.04 18.07 19.55
CA ALA A 483 -14.03 18.74 18.70
C ALA A 483 -13.42 19.92 17.93
N ASP A 484 -12.57 20.73 18.56
CA ASP A 484 -11.87 21.85 17.93
C ASP A 484 -10.89 21.38 16.84
N SER A 485 -10.16 20.30 17.11
CA SER A 485 -9.29 19.65 16.12
C SER A 485 -10.08 19.13 14.91
N ALA A 486 -11.25 18.53 15.14
CA ALA A 486 -12.13 18.07 14.07
C ALA A 486 -12.70 19.24 13.24
N LEU A 487 -13.09 20.33 13.89
CA LEU A 487 -13.56 21.54 13.22
C LEU A 487 -12.45 22.14 12.34
N SER A 488 -11.23 22.27 12.86
CA SER A 488 -10.07 22.78 12.12
C SER A 488 -9.79 21.95 10.86
N LYS A 489 -9.85 20.61 10.95
CA LYS A 489 -9.72 19.72 9.78
C LYS A 489 -10.85 19.93 8.78
N SER A 490 -12.10 20.10 9.25
CA SER A 490 -13.25 20.39 8.39
C SER A 490 -13.08 21.70 7.62
N THR A 491 -12.62 22.76 8.30
CA THR A 491 -12.30 24.05 7.66
C THR A 491 -11.21 23.90 6.61
N ALA A 492 -10.13 23.18 6.91
CA ALA A 492 -9.04 22.93 5.94
C ALA A 492 -9.53 22.14 4.71
N ASN A 493 -10.39 21.13 4.92
CA ASN A 493 -11.02 20.40 3.82
C ASN A 493 -11.90 21.31 2.96
N SER A 494 -12.68 22.20 3.59
CA SER A 494 -13.51 23.19 2.89
C SER A 494 -12.66 24.10 1.99
N SER A 495 -11.54 24.62 2.49
CA SER A 495 -10.60 25.41 1.68
C SER A 495 -10.01 24.61 0.51
N SER A 496 -9.63 23.36 0.74
CA SER A 496 -9.11 22.48 -0.32
C SER A 496 -10.15 22.23 -1.41
N ILE A 497 -11.42 22.05 -1.04
CA ILE A 497 -12.54 21.92 -1.98
C ILE A 497 -12.69 23.19 -2.82
N THR A 498 -12.60 24.38 -2.20
CA THR A 498 -12.64 25.64 -2.95
C THR A 498 -11.52 25.71 -3.98
N THR A 499 -10.28 25.36 -3.61
CA THR A 499 -9.14 25.33 -4.53
C THR A 499 -9.33 24.34 -5.68
N ILE A 500 -9.86 23.15 -5.37
CA ILE A 500 -10.19 22.14 -6.40
C ILE A 500 -11.23 22.70 -7.38
N ASN A 501 -12.30 23.33 -6.89
CA ASN A 501 -13.32 23.93 -7.74
C ASN A 501 -12.73 25.00 -8.67
N THR A 502 -11.87 25.89 -8.14
CA THR A 502 -11.17 26.87 -8.98
C THR A 502 -10.31 26.20 -10.05
N SER A 503 -9.57 25.14 -9.69
CA SER A 503 -8.76 24.39 -10.65
C SER A 503 -9.60 23.71 -11.74
N ILE A 504 -10.78 23.19 -11.38
CA ILE A 504 -11.74 22.61 -12.34
C ILE A 504 -12.24 23.69 -13.29
N ASP A 505 -12.60 24.87 -12.79
CA ASP A 505 -13.04 26.00 -13.62
C ASP A 505 -11.94 26.44 -14.59
N ASP A 506 -10.69 26.53 -14.13
CA ASP A 506 -9.52 26.85 -14.97
C ASP A 506 -9.27 25.80 -16.06
N ILE A 507 -9.39 24.50 -15.71
CA ILE A 507 -9.31 23.40 -16.67
C ILE A 507 -10.42 23.52 -17.71
N ASN A 508 -11.66 23.75 -17.28
CA ASN A 508 -12.80 23.91 -18.17
C ASN A 508 -12.61 25.11 -19.12
N GLY A 509 -12.11 26.24 -18.61
CA GLY A 509 -11.75 27.40 -19.42
C GLY A 509 -10.65 27.11 -20.44
N THR A 510 -9.60 26.41 -20.02
CA THR A 510 -8.48 26.01 -20.91
C THR A 510 -8.94 25.03 -21.99
N LEU A 511 -9.76 24.04 -21.64
CA LEU A 511 -10.29 23.07 -22.59
C LEU A 511 -11.17 23.74 -23.65
N SER A 512 -12.01 24.68 -23.23
CA SER A 512 -12.86 25.50 -24.12
C SER A 512 -12.04 26.27 -25.16
N THR A 513 -10.82 26.72 -24.82
CA THR A 513 -9.96 27.47 -25.74
C THR A 513 -9.09 26.59 -26.64
N LYS A 514 -8.60 25.43 -26.16
CA LYS A 514 -7.73 24.51 -26.93
C LYS A 514 -8.47 23.69 -27.99
N ALA A 515 -9.78 23.51 -27.86
CA ALA A 515 -10.62 22.79 -28.80
C ALA A 515 -11.79 23.67 -29.27
N ASN A 516 -11.56 24.97 -29.50
CA ASN A 516 -12.63 25.82 -30.01
C ASN A 516 -13.05 25.32 -31.40
N GLN A 517 -14.37 25.23 -31.61
CA GLN A 517 -14.98 24.80 -32.87
C GLN A 517 -14.40 25.56 -34.07
N THR A 518 -14.00 26.82 -33.88
CA THR A 518 -13.45 27.68 -34.92
C THR A 518 -12.14 27.18 -35.53
N ASP A 519 -11.19 26.69 -34.74
CA ASP A 519 -9.92 26.20 -35.28
C ASP A 519 -10.07 24.83 -35.95
N LEU A 520 -10.98 23.99 -35.44
CA LEU A 520 -11.37 22.74 -36.09
C LEU A 520 -12.12 23.00 -37.41
N ASP A 521 -13.01 23.99 -37.45
CA ASP A 521 -13.73 24.43 -38.66
C ASP A 521 -12.76 25.00 -39.69
N LYS A 522 -11.78 25.82 -39.28
CA LYS A 522 -10.71 26.32 -40.17
C LYS A 522 -9.89 25.18 -40.76
N LEU A 523 -9.50 24.19 -39.94
CA LEU A 523 -8.74 23.04 -40.43
C LEU A 523 -9.59 22.20 -41.39
N THR A 524 -10.85 21.93 -41.03
CA THR A 524 -11.82 21.24 -41.89
C THR A 524 -11.97 21.96 -43.22
N GLY A 525 -12.16 23.29 -43.22
CA GLY A 525 -12.23 24.10 -44.42
C GLY A 525 -10.95 24.04 -45.27
N ARG A 526 -9.75 24.05 -44.65
CA ARG A 526 -8.47 23.88 -45.37
C ARG A 526 -8.34 22.50 -46.01
N VAL A 527 -8.74 21.45 -45.30
CA VAL A 527 -8.72 20.07 -45.81
C VAL A 527 -9.67 19.93 -46.99
N THR A 528 -10.93 20.36 -46.85
CA THR A 528 -11.93 20.38 -47.94
C THR A 528 -11.44 21.16 -49.16
N THR A 529 -10.81 22.33 -48.94
CA THR A 529 -10.22 23.13 -50.02
C THR A 529 -9.07 22.40 -50.71
N SER A 530 -8.18 21.79 -49.92
CA SER A 530 -7.04 21.05 -50.45
C SER A 530 -7.48 19.82 -51.23
N GLU A 531 -8.47 19.09 -50.73
CA GLU A 531 -9.07 17.93 -51.40
C GLU A 531 -9.71 18.32 -52.74
N THR A 532 -10.41 19.46 -52.77
CA THR A 532 -10.94 20.05 -54.00
C THR A 532 -9.83 20.39 -54.99
N ASN A 533 -8.77 21.08 -54.55
CA ASN A 533 -7.63 21.46 -55.39
C ASN A 533 -6.87 20.24 -55.93
N ILE A 534 -6.65 19.21 -55.10
CA ILE A 534 -6.01 17.96 -55.51
C ILE A 534 -6.85 17.29 -56.59
N THR A 535 -8.17 17.20 -56.40
CA THR A 535 -9.09 16.62 -57.37
C THR A 535 -9.09 17.41 -58.68
N GLN A 536 -9.10 18.74 -58.61
CA GLN A 536 -9.05 19.59 -59.80
C GLN A 536 -7.71 19.47 -60.54
N ASN A 537 -6.58 19.50 -59.83
CA ASN A 537 -5.26 19.30 -60.42
C ASN A 537 -5.15 17.93 -61.09
N ALA A 538 -5.70 16.87 -60.49
CA ALA A 538 -5.74 15.54 -61.10
C ALA A 538 -6.51 15.54 -62.42
N LYS A 539 -7.67 16.24 -62.48
CA LYS A 539 -8.45 16.42 -63.72
C LYS A 539 -7.69 17.23 -64.77
N ASP A 540 -7.03 18.32 -64.38
CA ASP A 540 -6.27 19.18 -65.30
C ASP A 540 -5.05 18.45 -65.89
N ILE A 541 -4.35 17.63 -65.09
CA ILE A 541 -3.25 16.77 -65.55
C ILE A 541 -3.77 15.76 -66.59
N ALA A 542 -4.89 15.10 -66.32
CA ALA A 542 -5.49 14.14 -67.25
C ALA A 542 -5.88 14.79 -68.59
N LEU A 543 -6.37 16.04 -68.58
CA LEU A 543 -6.71 16.80 -69.78
C LEU A 543 -5.47 17.23 -70.58
N LYS A 544 -4.41 17.69 -69.92
CA LYS A 544 -3.15 18.10 -70.58
C LYS A 544 -2.38 16.91 -71.16
N ALA A 545 -2.36 15.76 -70.49
CA ALA A 545 -1.64 14.57 -70.95
C ALA A 545 -2.18 13.98 -72.26
N ASN A 546 -3.48 14.15 -72.55
CA ASN A 546 -4.11 13.51 -73.70
C ASN A 546 -4.34 14.40 -74.93
N THR A 547 -4.54 15.72 -74.80
CA THR A 547 -5.33 16.42 -75.84
C THR A 547 -4.64 17.53 -76.64
N SER A 548 -3.75 18.35 -76.09
CA SER A 548 -3.24 19.52 -76.86
C SER A 548 -1.89 19.25 -77.52
N ASP A 549 -0.87 18.94 -76.73
CA ASP A 549 0.49 18.75 -77.24
C ASP A 549 0.63 17.43 -78.00
N VAL A 550 0.03 16.34 -77.49
CA VAL A 550 0.04 15.03 -78.13
C VAL A 550 -0.72 15.06 -79.46
N ASN A 551 -1.91 15.65 -79.52
CA ASN A 551 -2.66 15.75 -80.80
C ASN A 551 -1.95 16.65 -81.81
N THR A 552 -1.32 17.74 -81.35
CA THR A 552 -0.50 18.61 -82.21
C THR A 552 0.69 17.84 -82.77
N LEU A 553 1.39 17.06 -81.94
CA LEU A 553 2.52 16.25 -82.35
C LEU A 553 2.09 15.14 -83.32
N THR A 554 1.03 14.40 -83.00
CA THR A 554 0.45 13.37 -83.88
C THR A 554 0.08 13.95 -85.24
N SER A 555 -0.54 15.13 -85.29
CA SER A 555 -0.90 15.80 -86.55
C SER A 555 0.34 16.21 -87.36
N ARG A 556 1.37 16.74 -86.70
CA ARG A 556 2.65 17.10 -87.35
C ARG A 556 3.38 15.87 -87.88
N VAL A 557 3.43 14.78 -87.12
CA VAL A 557 4.04 13.52 -87.52
C VAL A 557 3.31 12.94 -88.72
N SER A 558 1.97 12.86 -88.69
CA SER A 558 1.17 12.38 -89.82
C SER A 558 1.37 13.22 -91.09
N THR A 559 1.50 14.55 -90.93
CA THR A 559 1.83 15.45 -92.04
C THR A 559 3.23 15.18 -92.60
N ALA A 560 4.22 14.99 -91.72
CA ALA A 560 5.59 14.69 -92.12
C ALA A 560 5.70 13.33 -92.81
N GLU A 561 5.05 12.29 -92.29
CA GLU A 561 4.96 10.96 -92.91
C GLU A 561 4.34 11.02 -94.31
N SER A 562 3.28 11.81 -94.46
CA SER A 562 2.65 12.06 -95.76
C SER A 562 3.61 12.78 -96.72
N ALA A 563 4.29 13.83 -96.25
CA ALA A 563 5.26 14.57 -97.06
C ALA A 563 6.46 13.71 -97.47
N ILE A 564 6.96 12.85 -96.58
CA ILE A 564 8.02 11.87 -96.88
C ILE A 564 7.57 10.90 -97.97
N THR A 565 6.33 10.39 -97.87
CA THR A 565 5.76 9.49 -98.87
C THR A 565 5.62 10.19 -100.23
N VAL A 566 5.11 11.42 -100.25
CA VAL A 566 5.01 12.24 -101.47
C VAL A 566 6.40 12.50 -102.06
N ASN A 567 7.39 12.86 -101.24
CA ASN A 567 8.76 13.07 -101.70
C ASN A 567 9.39 11.79 -102.26
N ALA A 568 9.18 10.64 -101.60
CA ALA A 568 9.62 9.34 -102.11
C ALA A 568 9.00 9.03 -103.49
N ASN A 569 7.70 9.28 -103.65
CA ASN A 569 7.01 9.15 -104.94
C ASN A 569 7.54 10.13 -106.00
N ALA A 570 7.79 11.39 -105.65
CA ALA A 570 8.35 12.39 -106.56
C ALA A 570 9.78 12.06 -107.01
N ILE A 571 10.61 11.50 -106.10
CA ILE A 571 11.94 10.98 -106.42
C ILE A 571 11.83 9.80 -107.38
N ALA A 572 10.91 8.87 -107.13
CA ALA A 572 10.64 7.75 -108.04
C ALA A 572 10.15 8.23 -109.42
N LEU A 573 9.40 9.33 -109.50
CA LEU A 573 8.93 9.93 -110.74
C LEU A 573 10.06 10.63 -111.52
N LYS A 574 10.94 11.38 -110.84
CA LYS A 574 12.11 12.03 -111.47
C LYS A 574 13.18 11.04 -111.91
N ALA A 575 13.27 9.88 -111.26
CA ALA A 575 14.20 8.81 -111.64
C ALA A 575 13.69 7.91 -112.78
N ASN A 576 12.42 8.03 -113.22
CA ASN A 576 11.83 7.16 -114.23
C ASN A 576 11.46 7.88 -115.55
N THR A 577 12.01 7.33 -116.63
CA THR A 577 11.47 7.33 -117.99
C THR A 577 11.57 8.64 -118.78
N THR A 578 11.14 9.81 -118.31
CA THR A 578 11.04 11.00 -119.19
C THR A 578 12.40 11.57 -119.60
N ASP A 579 13.31 11.82 -118.63
CA ASP A 579 14.64 12.38 -118.93
C ASP A 579 15.53 11.34 -119.64
N VAL A 580 15.45 10.07 -119.24
CA VAL A 580 16.16 8.96 -119.88
C VAL A 580 15.66 8.72 -121.31
N ASN A 581 14.34 8.77 -121.55
CA ASN A 581 13.78 8.63 -122.91
C ASN A 581 14.16 9.83 -123.79
N THR A 582 14.17 11.05 -123.23
CA THR A 582 14.60 12.24 -123.95
C THR A 582 16.07 12.15 -124.35
N LEU A 583 16.93 11.69 -123.45
CA LEU A 583 18.35 11.50 -123.74
C LEU A 583 18.58 10.36 -124.75
N THR A 584 17.87 9.23 -124.58
CA THR A 584 17.91 8.08 -125.51
C THR A 584 17.48 8.49 -126.92
N GLY A 585 16.41 9.27 -127.08
CA GLY A 585 15.96 9.79 -128.37
C GLY A 585 16.96 10.75 -129.03
N ARG A 586 17.58 11.64 -128.26
CA ARG A 586 18.64 12.54 -128.77
C ARG A 586 19.87 11.76 -129.23
N VAL A 587 20.31 10.75 -128.47
CA VAL A 587 21.44 9.89 -128.84
C VAL A 587 21.14 9.13 -130.13
N SER A 588 19.96 8.52 -130.25
CA SER A 588 19.56 7.77 -131.45
C SER A 588 19.48 8.65 -132.71
N THR A 589 19.03 9.91 -132.55
CA THR A 589 19.02 10.90 -133.63
C THR A 589 20.44 11.31 -134.05
N ALA A 590 21.32 11.55 -133.08
CA ALA A 590 22.70 11.91 -133.34
C ALA A 590 23.48 10.76 -134.01
N GLU A 591 23.32 9.53 -133.54
CA GLU A 591 23.92 8.33 -134.14
C GLU A 591 23.48 8.14 -135.60
N SER A 592 22.19 8.37 -135.88
CA SER A 592 21.65 8.32 -137.25
C SER A 592 22.26 9.41 -138.14
N ALA A 593 22.35 10.65 -137.65
CA ALA A 593 22.97 11.75 -138.39
C ALA A 593 24.47 11.54 -138.64
N ILE A 594 25.20 11.00 -137.66
CA ILE A 594 26.62 10.62 -137.80
C ILE A 594 26.78 9.53 -138.86
N THR A 595 25.91 8.52 -138.85
CA THR A 595 25.95 7.44 -139.86
C THR A 595 25.65 7.95 -141.26
N VAL A 596 24.64 8.82 -141.41
CA VAL A 596 24.31 9.47 -142.69
C VAL A 596 25.47 10.32 -143.19
N ASN A 597 26.09 11.14 -142.32
CA ASN A 597 27.25 11.94 -142.68
C ASN A 597 28.47 11.09 -143.04
N ALA A 598 28.75 10.01 -142.28
CA ALA A 598 29.83 9.09 -142.56
C ALA A 598 29.66 8.42 -143.94
N ASN A 599 28.44 7.99 -144.27
CA ASN A 599 28.12 7.43 -145.58
C ASN A 599 28.23 8.46 -146.71
N ALA A 600 27.84 9.71 -146.49
CA ALA A 600 27.96 10.80 -147.46
C ALA A 600 29.43 11.22 -147.72
N ILE A 601 30.30 11.17 -146.71
CA ILE A 601 31.75 11.40 -146.85
C ILE A 601 32.38 10.24 -147.63
N ASN A 602 32.01 9.00 -147.31
CA ASN A 602 32.53 7.81 -147.98
C ASN A 602 32.13 7.73 -149.47
N THR A 603 31.01 8.35 -149.87
CA THR A 603 30.57 8.44 -151.27
C THR A 603 31.14 9.63 -152.06
N LYS A 604 31.69 10.66 -151.39
CA LYS A 604 32.23 11.86 -152.06
C LYS A 604 33.77 11.92 -152.15
N VAL A 605 34.48 10.96 -151.56
CA VAL A 605 35.96 10.94 -151.56
C VAL A 605 36.45 9.56 -152.00
N SER A 606 36.57 9.34 -153.31
CA SER A 606 37.29 8.19 -153.88
C SER A 606 38.71 8.61 -154.28
N SER A 607 39.71 7.72 -154.20
CA SER A 607 41.09 8.02 -154.65
C SER A 607 41.18 8.49 -156.11
N SER A 608 40.17 8.15 -156.94
CA SER A 608 40.01 8.64 -158.31
C SER A 608 39.64 10.12 -158.42
N ASP A 609 38.86 10.68 -157.49
CA ASP A 609 38.44 12.09 -157.54
C ASP A 609 39.63 13.02 -157.26
N VAL A 610 40.49 12.64 -156.31
CA VAL A 610 41.72 13.39 -155.97
C VAL A 610 42.74 13.32 -157.10
N GLN A 611 42.87 12.18 -157.77
CA GLN A 611 43.78 12.01 -158.92
C GLN A 611 43.32 12.81 -160.15
N ASN A 612 42.01 12.82 -160.46
CA ASN A 612 41.45 13.57 -161.58
C ASN A 612 41.57 15.10 -161.40
N MET A 613 41.43 15.61 -160.18
CA MET A 613 41.64 17.03 -159.89
C MET A 613 43.09 17.48 -160.14
N LEU A 614 44.08 16.61 -159.91
CA LEU A 614 45.50 16.91 -160.12
C LEU A 614 45.94 16.84 -161.60
N THR A 615 45.32 15.98 -162.41
CA THR A 615 45.72 15.78 -163.82
C THR A 615 44.93 16.59 -164.85
N SER A 616 43.68 16.99 -164.56
CA SER A 616 42.82 17.72 -165.52
C SER A 616 42.49 19.16 -165.13
N GLY A 617 42.86 19.61 -163.92
CA GLY A 617 42.52 20.93 -163.36
C GLY A 617 43.48 22.08 -163.68
N GLY A 618 44.48 21.90 -164.54
CA GLY A 618 45.42 22.97 -164.92
C GLY A 618 46.49 23.31 -163.87
N TYR A 619 46.72 22.46 -162.87
CA TYR A 619 47.76 22.63 -161.87
C TYR A 619 49.11 22.08 -162.36
N ALA A 620 50.19 22.83 -162.13
CA ALA A 620 51.54 22.45 -162.55
C ALA A 620 52.09 21.28 -161.72
N THR A 621 52.08 20.07 -162.29
CA THR A 621 52.67 18.86 -161.68
C THR A 621 54.14 18.69 -162.10
N GLN A 622 54.93 17.93 -161.33
CA GLN A 622 56.36 17.71 -161.59
C GLN A 622 56.64 17.17 -163.02
N THR A 623 55.75 16.32 -163.55
CA THR A 623 55.80 15.83 -164.94
C THR A 623 55.50 16.92 -165.97
N TRP A 624 54.52 17.79 -165.72
CA TRP A 624 54.13 18.87 -166.63
C TRP A 624 55.26 19.91 -166.79
N THR A 625 55.87 20.33 -165.68
CA THR A 625 56.98 21.30 -165.67
C THR A 625 58.21 20.78 -166.43
N THR A 626 58.50 19.47 -166.30
CA THR A 626 59.61 18.81 -167.01
C THR A 626 59.41 18.82 -168.53
N THR A 627 58.19 18.60 -169.02
CA THR A 627 57.87 18.58 -170.46
C THR A 627 57.96 19.98 -171.12
N GLN A 628 57.53 21.04 -170.43
CA GLN A 628 57.58 22.41 -170.98
C GLN A 628 59.02 22.96 -171.08
N ILE A 629 59.88 22.61 -170.11
CA ILE A 629 61.30 22.98 -170.11
C ILE A 629 62.05 22.31 -171.28
N ASN A 630 61.80 21.02 -171.53
CA ASN A 630 62.45 20.28 -172.62
C ASN A 630 62.01 20.76 -174.03
N THR A 631 60.76 21.20 -174.17
CA THR A 631 60.22 21.73 -175.45
C THR A 631 60.87 23.08 -175.80
N THR A 632 61.08 23.96 -174.82
CA THR A 632 61.69 25.28 -175.01
C THR A 632 63.20 25.20 -175.30
N ALA A 633 63.91 24.29 -174.62
CA ALA A 633 65.34 24.05 -174.84
C ALA A 633 65.64 23.54 -176.28
N SER A 634 64.74 22.73 -176.84
CA SER A 634 64.90 22.19 -178.20
C SER A 634 64.65 23.23 -179.30
N GLY A 635 63.72 24.17 -179.08
CA GLY A 635 63.41 25.24 -180.06
C GLY A 635 64.52 26.30 -180.19
N ILE A 636 65.17 26.66 -179.09
CA ILE A 636 66.24 27.67 -179.07
C ILE A 636 67.47 27.21 -179.88
N ASN A 637 67.79 25.92 -179.84
CA ASN A 637 68.87 25.36 -180.65
C ASN A 637 68.60 25.45 -182.17
N ALA A 638 67.34 25.52 -182.61
CA ALA A 638 66.98 25.61 -184.03
C ALA A 638 67.04 27.05 -184.60
N THR A 639 66.87 28.09 -183.76
CA THR A 639 67.00 29.50 -184.16
C THR A 639 68.38 29.82 -184.72
N ILE A 640 69.44 29.21 -184.19
CA ILE A 640 70.80 29.69 -184.43
C ILE A 640 71.44 29.14 -185.72
N SER A 641 71.07 27.95 -186.18
CA SER A 641 71.64 27.38 -187.41
C SER A 641 71.13 28.02 -188.72
N ASN A 642 69.87 28.48 -188.77
CA ASN A 642 69.28 28.98 -190.03
C ASN A 642 69.64 30.43 -190.35
N VAL A 643 69.74 31.30 -189.34
CA VAL A 643 70.16 32.70 -189.51
C VAL A 643 71.60 32.80 -190.03
N GLN A 644 72.46 31.83 -189.69
CA GLN A 644 73.86 31.78 -190.11
C GLN A 644 74.04 31.56 -191.63
N THR A 645 73.05 30.99 -192.34
CA THR A 645 73.26 30.46 -193.70
C THR A 645 72.76 31.37 -194.84
N GLN A 646 71.74 32.22 -194.68
CA GLN A 646 71.20 33.00 -195.83
C GLN A 646 71.57 34.48 -195.89
N VAL A 647 72.19 35.04 -194.83
CA VAL A 647 72.95 36.30 -194.97
C VAL A 647 74.16 36.14 -195.91
N THR A 648 74.59 34.90 -196.19
CA THR A 648 75.84 34.62 -196.91
C THR A 648 75.69 34.53 -198.45
N ASN A 649 74.48 34.41 -199.02
CA ASN A 649 74.28 34.11 -200.47
C ASN A 649 73.43 35.13 -201.29
N SER A 650 73.43 36.41 -200.90
CA SER A 650 73.43 37.62 -201.77
C SER A 650 72.80 37.62 -203.21
N ALA A 651 71.95 38.64 -203.49
CA ALA A 651 71.95 39.45 -204.72
C ALA A 651 71.26 40.82 -204.49
N VAL A 652 72.04 41.88 -204.37
CA VAL A 652 71.64 43.28 -204.08
C VAL A 652 71.87 44.17 -205.30
N GLY A 653 71.04 45.20 -205.45
CA GLY A 653 71.37 46.46 -206.11
C GLY A 653 70.95 47.64 -205.23
N THR A 654 71.87 48.59 -205.07
CA THR A 654 71.90 49.67 -204.07
C THR A 654 71.07 50.89 -204.51
N ASN A 655 70.32 51.50 -203.58
CA ASN A 655 69.58 52.73 -203.82
C ASN A 655 70.52 53.91 -204.18
N LEU A 656 70.34 54.53 -205.36
CA LEU A 656 71.17 55.64 -205.87
C LEU A 656 70.61 57.04 -205.49
N LEU A 657 69.37 57.13 -204.99
CA LEU A 657 68.78 58.37 -204.48
C LEU A 657 69.17 58.56 -203.02
N LEU A 658 70.09 59.50 -202.77
CA LEU A 658 70.58 59.81 -201.43
C LEU A 658 69.53 60.60 -200.63
N ASN A 659 69.36 60.24 -199.35
CA ASN A 659 68.59 60.97 -198.33
C ASN A 659 67.06 61.08 -198.57
N THR A 660 66.36 59.97 -198.85
CA THR A 660 64.89 59.97 -199.08
C THR A 660 64.05 59.73 -197.82
N SER A 661 64.63 59.13 -196.79
CA SER A 661 63.89 58.80 -195.58
C SER A 661 63.49 60.04 -194.78
N ASP A 662 64.29 61.12 -194.83
CA ASP A 662 64.15 62.30 -193.96
C ASP A 662 64.17 63.67 -194.68
N TYR A 663 64.62 63.73 -195.95
CA TYR A 663 64.73 64.91 -196.80
C TYR A 663 65.72 66.00 -196.31
N SER A 664 66.94 65.62 -195.86
CA SER A 664 67.87 66.51 -195.14
C SER A 664 69.01 67.23 -195.94
N ASP A 665 69.24 67.01 -197.25
CA ASP A 665 70.23 67.75 -198.08
C ASP A 665 70.03 67.61 -199.61
N ASN A 666 70.49 68.59 -200.41
CA ASN A 666 70.53 68.61 -201.90
C ASN A 666 69.20 68.65 -202.67
N TRP A 667 68.07 68.78 -202.00
CA TRP A 667 66.78 68.98 -202.64
C TRP A 667 66.50 70.47 -202.77
N ILE A 668 66.26 70.94 -203.99
CA ILE A 668 65.91 72.33 -204.24
C ILE A 668 64.38 72.44 -204.19
N TRP A 669 63.85 73.31 -203.32
CA TRP A 669 62.42 73.47 -203.06
C TRP A 669 61.86 74.76 -203.63
N SER A 670 60.77 74.68 -204.38
CA SER A 670 60.03 75.83 -204.90
C SER A 670 58.82 76.19 -204.02
N VAL A 671 58.32 75.22 -203.23
CA VAL A 671 57.18 75.31 -202.30
C VAL A 671 57.52 74.39 -201.11
N TYR A 672 57.39 74.86 -199.87
CA TYR A 672 57.76 74.09 -198.66
C TYR A 672 56.57 73.21 -198.23
N PRO A 673 56.55 71.91 -198.53
CA PRO A 673 55.50 71.01 -198.08
C PRO A 673 55.58 70.80 -196.57
N THR A 674 54.55 70.17 -196.02
CA THR A 674 54.67 69.55 -194.71
C THR A 674 55.28 68.18 -194.85
N ILE A 675 56.19 67.90 -193.92
CA ILE A 675 56.75 66.58 -193.72
C ILE A 675 55.98 65.97 -192.57
N ASP A 676 55.11 65.01 -192.86
CA ASP A 676 54.58 64.13 -191.83
C ASP A 676 55.66 63.11 -191.51
N LYS A 677 56.38 63.38 -190.43
CA LYS A 677 57.44 62.50 -189.94
C LYS A 677 56.89 61.34 -189.10
N SER A 678 55.57 61.30 -188.83
CA SER A 678 54.97 60.13 -188.15
C SER A 678 54.93 58.87 -189.05
N GLN A 679 55.31 58.94 -190.34
CA GLN A 679 55.50 57.79 -191.29
C GLN A 679 56.96 57.70 -191.84
N THR A 680 57.41 56.51 -192.24
CA THR A 680 58.76 56.25 -192.81
C THR A 680 58.68 55.34 -194.06
N PRO A 681 59.41 55.64 -195.18
CA PRO A 681 60.12 56.89 -195.41
C PRO A 681 59.15 58.08 -195.34
N ASN A 682 59.67 59.22 -194.90
CA ASN A 682 58.86 60.39 -194.61
C ASN A 682 57.95 60.76 -195.79
N ILE A 683 56.74 61.21 -195.47
CA ILE A 683 55.71 61.53 -196.46
C ILE A 683 55.67 63.04 -196.73
N LEU A 684 55.71 63.39 -198.03
CA LEU A 684 55.62 64.75 -198.56
C LEU A 684 54.15 65.11 -198.87
N HIS A 685 53.57 66.10 -198.19
CA HIS A 685 52.21 66.57 -198.43
C HIS A 685 52.17 67.96 -199.09
N TYR A 686 51.33 68.12 -200.12
CA TYR A 686 51.12 69.40 -200.82
C TYR A 686 49.74 69.99 -200.48
N PRO A 687 49.68 71.08 -199.69
CA PRO A 687 48.40 71.63 -199.22
C PRO A 687 47.53 72.39 -200.25
N SER A 688 47.61 72.17 -201.57
CA SER A 688 46.79 72.93 -202.54
C SER A 688 45.37 72.36 -202.71
N THR A 689 44.36 73.20 -202.43
CA THR A 689 42.95 72.93 -202.73
C THR A 689 42.47 73.44 -204.10
N THR A 690 43.19 74.33 -204.82
CA THR A 690 42.77 74.92 -206.14
C THR A 690 43.91 75.69 -206.87
N VAL A 691 43.97 75.72 -208.23
CA VAL A 691 44.91 76.52 -209.08
C VAL A 691 44.16 77.17 -210.24
N SER A 692 44.44 78.44 -210.56
CA SER A 692 43.68 79.18 -211.58
C SER A 692 44.58 79.68 -212.71
N GLY A 693 44.37 79.15 -213.93
CA GLY A 693 44.93 79.69 -215.18
C GLY A 693 46.33 79.15 -215.57
N SER A 694 46.97 79.74 -216.59
CA SER A 694 47.83 79.07 -217.59
C SER A 694 49.23 78.53 -217.22
N GLN A 695 49.60 78.25 -215.97
CA GLN A 695 51.01 77.96 -215.65
C GLN A 695 51.26 76.76 -214.72
N THR A 696 52.10 75.86 -215.21
CA THR A 696 52.64 74.67 -214.53
C THR A 696 53.68 75.06 -213.47
N SER A 697 53.68 74.42 -212.30
CA SER A 697 54.57 74.71 -211.15
C SER A 697 55.30 73.44 -210.65
N ASP A 698 56.64 73.41 -210.68
CA ASP A 698 57.53 72.32 -210.17
C ASP A 698 57.59 72.31 -208.63
N ILE A 699 57.38 71.17 -207.95
CA ILE A 699 57.37 71.09 -206.46
C ILE A 699 58.77 70.84 -205.85
N VAL A 700 59.60 69.90 -206.41
CA VAL A 700 61.00 69.55 -205.97
C VAL A 700 61.94 69.05 -207.09
N GLN A 701 63.26 69.32 -207.01
CA GLN A 701 64.31 68.89 -207.96
C GLN A 701 65.58 68.33 -207.25
N GLN A 702 66.28 67.37 -207.88
CA GLN A 702 67.61 66.88 -207.48
C GLN A 702 68.51 66.64 -208.70
N SER A 703 69.81 66.91 -208.56
CA SER A 703 70.85 66.63 -209.57
C SER A 703 71.71 65.41 -209.21
N ILE A 704 72.30 64.73 -210.21
CA ILE A 704 73.12 63.51 -210.06
C ILE A 704 74.52 63.63 -210.66
N GLY A 705 74.71 64.59 -211.55
CA GLY A 705 75.97 64.71 -212.26
C GLY A 705 76.28 63.51 -213.15
N THR A 706 77.58 63.24 -213.31
CA THR A 706 78.21 62.49 -214.41
C THR A 706 78.13 60.97 -214.30
N ILE A 707 77.24 60.42 -213.46
CA ILE A 707 77.26 58.99 -213.07
C ILE A 707 76.81 58.06 -214.22
N LEU A 708 76.32 58.61 -215.32
CA LEU A 708 75.66 57.81 -216.34
C LEU A 708 76.61 57.14 -217.32
N GLN A 709 76.50 55.82 -217.33
CA GLN A 709 77.32 55.07 -218.24
C GLN A 709 76.66 54.91 -219.60
N SER A 710 77.45 55.16 -220.66
CA SER A 710 77.03 54.90 -222.04
C SER A 710 76.64 53.44 -222.15
N SER A 711 75.48 53.22 -222.74
CA SER A 711 74.93 51.90 -222.99
C SER A 711 74.49 51.11 -221.75
N THR A 712 74.32 51.71 -220.56
CA THR A 712 73.80 51.01 -219.35
C THR A 712 72.35 51.40 -219.06
N THR A 713 71.54 50.44 -218.58
CA THR A 713 70.13 50.63 -218.23
C THR A 713 69.97 50.93 -216.73
N TYR A 714 69.08 51.87 -216.35
CA TYR A 714 68.75 52.23 -214.95
C TYR A 714 67.21 52.35 -214.75
N THR A 715 66.71 52.30 -213.50
CA THR A 715 65.26 52.33 -213.14
C THR A 715 64.97 53.32 -212.00
N ALA A 716 63.92 54.17 -212.12
CA ALA A 716 63.49 55.16 -211.12
C ALA A 716 61.97 55.05 -210.82
N SER A 717 61.51 55.40 -209.61
CA SER A 717 60.11 55.17 -209.14
C SER A 717 59.64 56.25 -208.14
N PHE A 718 58.41 56.77 -208.25
CA PHE A 718 57.74 57.60 -207.22
C PHE A 718 56.22 57.32 -207.19
N TYR A 719 55.58 57.58 -206.04
CA TYR A 719 54.13 57.51 -205.88
C TYR A 719 53.61 58.91 -205.61
N ALA A 720 52.42 59.18 -206.09
CA ALA A 720 51.72 60.39 -205.77
C ALA A 720 50.28 59.99 -205.50
N LYS A 721 49.69 60.62 -204.47
CA LYS A 721 48.26 60.55 -204.21
C LYS A 721 47.72 61.96 -204.27
N GLY A 722 47.12 62.27 -205.40
CA GLY A 722 46.36 63.48 -205.65
C GLY A 722 45.76 63.38 -207.06
N THR A 723 44.54 63.89 -207.29
CA THR A 723 43.84 63.93 -208.61
C THR A 723 44.32 65.13 -209.44
N GLY A 724 45.38 65.02 -210.24
CA GLY A 724 45.88 66.09 -211.12
C GLY A 724 46.96 65.60 -212.10
N SER A 725 47.30 66.39 -213.13
CA SER A 725 48.36 66.01 -214.11
C SER A 725 49.75 66.15 -213.49
N PHE A 726 50.38 65.01 -213.19
CA PHE A 726 51.76 64.92 -212.72
C PHE A 726 52.70 64.67 -213.91
N THR A 727 53.30 65.74 -214.47
CA THR A 727 54.28 65.65 -215.57
C THR A 727 55.68 65.47 -215.00
N PHE A 728 56.26 64.28 -215.17
CA PHE A 728 57.64 63.99 -214.79
C PHE A 728 58.61 64.21 -215.97
N TYR A 729 59.67 65.03 -215.79
CA TYR A 729 60.74 65.26 -216.77
C TYR A 729 62.09 64.75 -216.28
N CYS A 730 62.75 63.98 -217.12
CA CYS A 730 64.16 63.66 -216.99
C CYS A 730 64.85 64.03 -218.30
N TYR A 731 66.00 64.69 -218.24
CA TYR A 731 66.79 65.14 -219.38
C TYR A 731 68.26 65.22 -218.96
N ALA A 732 69.16 64.98 -219.90
CA ALA A 732 70.55 65.36 -219.70
C ALA A 732 70.63 66.89 -219.76
N ASN A 733 71.40 67.52 -218.85
CA ASN A 733 71.64 68.96 -218.94
C ASN A 733 72.43 69.24 -220.24
N GLU A 734 71.85 70.07 -221.11
CA GLU A 734 72.37 70.48 -222.42
C GLU A 734 73.82 70.98 -222.34
N SER A 735 74.78 70.32 -222.97
CA SER A 735 76.04 70.91 -223.43
C SER A 735 76.64 69.88 -224.35
N ILE A 736 76.06 69.77 -225.55
CA ILE A 736 76.72 69.45 -226.82
C ILE A 736 78.02 68.66 -226.61
N LYS A 737 77.96 67.34 -226.80
CA LYS A 737 78.76 66.68 -227.84
C LYS A 737 78.54 65.19 -227.89
#